data_AF-A0A5C5WQR1-F1
#
_entry.id   AF-A0A5C5WQR1-F1
#
_cell.length_a   1.000
_cell.length_b   1.000
_cell.length_c   1.000
_cell.angle_alpha   90.00
_cell.angle_beta   90.00
_cell.angle_gamma   90.00
#
_symmetry.space_group_name_H-M   'P 1'
#
loop_
_entity.id
_entity.type
_entity.pdbx_description
1 polymer ?
#
loop_
_entity_poly.entity_id
_entity_poly.type
_entity_poly.pdbx_seq_one_letter_code
_entity_poly.pdbx_strand_id
1 'polypeptide(L)'
;MILADDIENAIQLAGQLLRRAVELQTPQECRQQAELDRMIQHPADKATMIEITDQAFRTHCEARVADQLTHLLDIQGIPRFFSPLEKAMLQGFRSFGEYLPGVAVPLVKEKMRRETSNVILPAEPEHLRPYLKARMDQGVGMNINLLGEAILGEREARRRMKRYVEALRLPEVRCVSIKISTINSQISSIAREHTVRTVADKLEQLYRIANHEKIPDSDQSKFVYLDMEEYRDLYLTAQVMMETLDREGLETTRAGIALQAYIPDSLLVLETLIAWSSDRVKRGALPITIRLVKGANLEMERAEASIAGHCHAPFATKLETDANYKKMLQRLFEAAQQGTVRVGLASHNLFDVALGLVWTAQRGIKDAIQIEMLEGMANHQRRAISERFEHLLLYAPACRREEFLNAIGYLIRRLDENTGEQNFLRHAFRLRTDSEEFTRLADDFRTSAKMVGAIENCPRRDVRRRETPIQPPAADTWQTLVNEPDTDWAVPDNSAWIAETLNHWQRRCNDEATEVSLTINDELIVPTAQNLGQSLDPSRPDVVVCRYPRLTIDQVNASADIANRDPSGWHTKSPDEIHLTLRRAAQWLRLRRGELIGAMVAEGGKTVAEADPEVSEAIDFCEFYPLTARHWSKRAAVSPRGVVAVITPWNFPLAIPCGGVAAALSMGNRVLLKPASQSVLVASMLCEAFWDSGVPREALHLVPCDETVAEAGLVANRNVDSVILTGATSTAKRMLAVRPDLNLLAETGGKNATIVTAMADRELAIKHVIHSAFGHAGQKCSATSILLLEKEVFEDESFRETLADAVESLIVGSAWDLSTKVGPLISPPGKTLTRGLKTLEDDESWLVVPEHIVGNPNLYRPGVKWNVKPGSFSHMNEMFGPVLSVMSYSRLEEAIAIVKRTGYGLTSGLESLDEREIQIWKESTTAGNLYINRPTTGAIVLRQPFGGVGLSAYGPGIKAGGPHYVLTLAKIENKSHIPGGDRSPSHPVLDEIDNWVDQSGMPEASCQRMMLVSQSARIAWEDEFSTSHDHQRLLGQDNIRRYKPLTSLTIRIESNDQWEDALTALSCAIAVLSPVTISIDPTISETIQQHFEELADALPRWLHPVVESDADLSSRIQHGEVERLRFIGTPEINLRSCTTAAEQFVTVVDSPVVDDGRIECLRYLNEQSISHDYHRYGNLGRRSQETRGTRNQTHPSSR
;
A
#
# COMPACT_ATOMS: atom_id res chain seq x y z
N MET A 1 -39.35 -2.96 20.52
CA MET A 1 -39.85 -2.71 19.16
C MET A 1 -40.29 -1.26 19.08
N ILE A 2 -39.97 -0.58 17.99
CA ILE A 2 -40.47 0.78 17.75
C ILE A 2 -41.96 0.67 17.41
N LEU A 3 -42.80 1.45 18.10
CA LEU A 3 -44.25 1.43 17.85
C LEU A 3 -44.54 2.02 16.47
N ALA A 4 -45.46 1.41 15.72
CA ALA A 4 -45.84 1.90 14.40
C ALA A 4 -46.37 3.34 14.47
N ASP A 5 -47.09 3.67 15.54
CA ASP A 5 -47.61 5.01 15.78
C ASP A 5 -46.50 6.06 15.94
N ASP A 6 -45.36 5.72 16.56
CA ASP A 6 -44.22 6.64 16.69
C ASP A 6 -43.63 7.00 15.32
N ILE A 7 -43.58 6.02 14.41
CA ILE A 7 -43.06 6.21 13.05
C ILE A 7 -43.98 7.12 12.24
N GLU A 8 -45.30 6.91 12.29
CA GLU A 8 -46.24 7.77 11.58
C GLU A 8 -46.28 9.19 12.17
N ASN A 9 -46.22 9.33 13.50
CA ASN A 9 -46.10 10.62 14.17
C ASN A 9 -44.81 11.36 13.75
N ALA A 10 -43.68 10.65 13.65
CA ALA A 10 -42.43 11.21 13.19
C ALA A 10 -42.50 11.67 11.73
N ILE A 11 -43.12 10.90 10.84
CA ILE A 11 -43.33 11.28 9.43
C ILE A 11 -44.20 12.54 9.33
N GLN A 12 -45.29 12.62 10.11
CA GLN A 12 -46.15 13.78 10.14
C GLN A 12 -45.40 15.03 10.64
N LEU A 13 -44.63 14.90 11.74
CA LEU A 13 -43.83 15.99 12.29
C LEU A 13 -42.72 16.42 11.34
N ALA A 14 -42.03 15.48 10.67
CA ALA A 14 -41.04 15.79 9.65
C ALA A 14 -41.65 16.61 8.50
N GLY A 15 -42.87 16.28 8.06
CA GLY A 15 -43.59 17.06 7.06
C GLY A 15 -43.97 18.47 7.53
N GLN A 16 -44.35 18.63 8.81
CA GLN A 16 -44.61 19.95 9.39
C GLN A 16 -43.34 20.81 9.47
N LEU A 17 -42.23 20.23 9.95
CA LEU A 17 -40.93 20.89 10.02
C LEU A 17 -40.45 21.30 8.62
N LEU A 18 -40.61 20.44 7.62
CA LEU A 18 -40.24 20.74 6.24
C LEU A 18 -41.03 21.92 5.66
N ARG A 19 -42.36 21.94 5.82
CA ARG A 19 -43.20 23.07 5.38
C ARG A 19 -42.76 24.38 6.03
N ARG A 20 -42.53 24.35 7.35
CA ARG A 20 -42.05 25.53 8.08
C ARG A 20 -40.65 25.98 7.64
N ALA A 21 -39.76 25.03 7.36
CA ALA A 21 -38.42 25.32 6.88
C ALA A 21 -38.44 26.03 5.51
N VAL A 22 -39.34 25.62 4.60
CA VAL A 22 -39.54 26.27 3.30
C VAL A 22 -40.04 27.70 3.46
N GLU A 23 -40.96 27.96 4.40
CA GLU A 23 -41.43 29.33 4.69
C GLU A 23 -40.32 30.25 5.25
N LEU A 24 -39.41 29.68 6.04
CA LEU A 24 -38.30 30.40 6.68
C LEU A 24 -37.09 30.57 5.75
N GLN A 25 -37.16 30.11 4.51
CA GLN A 25 -36.05 30.14 3.58
C GLN A 25 -35.83 31.52 2.97
N THR A 26 -34.58 31.98 2.96
CA THR A 26 -34.23 33.30 2.42
C THR A 26 -33.94 33.27 0.91
N PRO A 27 -34.07 34.40 0.18
CA PRO A 27 -33.75 34.46 -1.25
C PRO A 27 -32.29 34.12 -1.58
N GLN A 28 -31.37 34.31 -0.64
CA GLN A 28 -29.97 33.91 -0.79
C GLN A 28 -29.82 32.39 -0.66
N GLU A 29 -30.44 31.78 0.35
CA GLU A 29 -30.44 30.31 0.51
C GLU A 29 -31.11 29.61 -0.68
N CYS A 30 -32.17 30.17 -1.26
CA CYS A 30 -32.78 29.63 -2.49
C CYS A 30 -31.80 29.61 -3.68
N ARG A 31 -30.99 30.67 -3.83
CA ARG A 31 -29.97 30.75 -4.90
C ARG A 31 -28.87 29.73 -4.70
N GLN A 32 -28.32 29.65 -3.49
CA GLN A 32 -27.27 28.70 -3.13
C GLN A 32 -27.73 27.24 -3.31
N GLN A 33 -28.99 26.94 -2.96
CA GLN A 33 -29.56 25.61 -3.19
C GLN A 33 -29.65 25.26 -4.68
N ALA A 34 -30.09 26.19 -5.53
CA ALA A 34 -30.15 25.96 -6.97
C ALA A 34 -28.76 25.71 -7.57
N GLU A 35 -27.71 26.31 -7.02
CA GLU A 35 -26.32 26.07 -7.43
C GLU A 35 -25.82 24.68 -7.02
N LEU A 36 -25.99 24.31 -5.74
CA LEU A 36 -25.61 22.98 -5.23
C LEU A 36 -26.37 21.85 -5.95
N ASP A 37 -27.66 22.04 -6.19
CA ASP A 37 -28.50 21.06 -6.87
C ASP A 37 -28.06 20.83 -8.32
N ARG A 38 -27.69 21.88 -9.06
CA ARG A 38 -27.09 21.74 -10.41
C ARG A 38 -25.77 20.97 -10.37
N MET A 39 -24.96 21.15 -9.33
CA MET A 39 -23.69 20.42 -9.16
C MET A 39 -23.93 18.93 -8.85
N ILE A 40 -24.92 18.59 -8.02
CA ILE A 40 -25.18 17.21 -7.58
C ILE A 40 -25.77 16.34 -8.69
N GLN A 41 -26.52 16.92 -9.63
CA GLN A 41 -27.18 16.19 -10.71
C GLN A 41 -26.25 15.70 -11.82
N HIS A 42 -25.01 16.18 -11.84
CA HIS A 42 -24.02 15.81 -12.83
C HIS A 42 -22.76 15.29 -12.13
N PRO A 43 -22.62 13.96 -11.94
CA PRO A 43 -21.46 13.36 -11.28
C PRO A 43 -20.11 13.80 -11.85
N ALA A 44 -20.05 14.04 -13.17
CA ALA A 44 -18.87 14.59 -13.83
C ALA A 44 -18.51 15.99 -13.33
N ASP A 45 -19.48 16.91 -13.19
CA ASP A 45 -19.23 18.28 -12.69
C ASP A 45 -18.70 18.28 -11.25
N LYS A 46 -19.15 17.33 -10.43
CA LYS A 46 -18.64 17.11 -9.06
C LYS A 46 -17.19 16.64 -9.07
N ALA A 47 -16.87 15.65 -9.90
CA ALA A 47 -15.49 15.15 -10.02
C ALA A 47 -14.54 16.27 -10.48
N THR A 48 -14.95 17.05 -11.49
CA THR A 48 -14.19 18.21 -11.98
C THR A 48 -13.90 19.22 -10.87
N MET A 49 -14.87 19.54 -10.01
CA MET A 49 -14.67 20.49 -8.93
C MET A 49 -13.73 19.99 -7.84
N ILE A 50 -13.84 18.70 -7.50
CA ILE A 50 -12.94 18.06 -6.54
C ILE A 50 -11.52 18.10 -7.08
N GLU A 51 -11.32 17.69 -8.33
CA GLU A 51 -9.99 17.64 -8.97
C GLU A 51 -9.40 19.04 -9.17
N ILE A 52 -10.19 20.05 -9.56
CA ILE A 52 -9.71 21.45 -9.61
C ILE A 52 -9.29 21.93 -8.22
N THR A 53 -10.08 21.66 -7.20
CA THR A 53 -9.78 22.12 -5.83
C THR A 53 -8.53 21.43 -5.29
N ASP A 54 -8.41 20.12 -5.52
CA ASP A 54 -7.35 19.28 -4.99
C ASP A 54 -6.03 19.40 -5.75
N GLN A 55 -6.06 19.47 -7.09
CA GLN A 55 -4.85 19.36 -7.91
C GLN A 55 -4.31 20.74 -8.32
N ALA A 56 -5.17 21.67 -8.71
CA ALA A 56 -4.72 22.86 -9.42
C ALA A 56 -3.88 23.82 -8.57
N PHE A 57 -4.10 23.84 -7.25
CA PHE A 57 -3.52 24.84 -6.34
C PHE A 57 -2.39 24.30 -5.46
N ARG A 58 -1.82 23.14 -5.79
CA ARG A 58 -0.72 22.51 -5.03
C ARG A 58 0.61 23.25 -5.13
N THR A 59 0.85 23.94 -6.25
CA THR A 59 2.04 24.77 -6.49
C THR A 59 1.78 26.25 -6.19
N HIS A 60 2.85 26.94 -5.76
CA HIS A 60 2.90 28.39 -5.63
C HIS A 60 3.17 29.10 -6.96
N CYS A 61 3.64 28.39 -7.99
CA CYS A 61 3.88 28.94 -9.32
C CYS A 61 2.56 29.21 -10.06
N GLU A 62 2.19 30.48 -10.19
CA GLU A 62 0.93 30.88 -10.83
C GLU A 62 0.81 30.40 -12.29
N ALA A 63 1.93 30.34 -13.02
CA ALA A 63 1.95 29.80 -14.38
C ALA A 63 1.62 28.31 -14.40
N ARG A 64 2.17 27.53 -13.46
CA ARG A 64 1.89 26.09 -13.34
C ARG A 64 0.46 25.81 -12.88
N VAL A 65 -0.08 26.64 -11.96
CA VAL A 65 -1.49 26.60 -11.59
C VAL A 65 -2.39 26.86 -12.81
N ALA A 66 -2.07 27.89 -13.60
CA ALA A 66 -2.86 28.23 -14.77
C ALA A 66 -2.86 27.11 -15.82
N ASP A 67 -1.69 26.55 -16.12
CA ASP A 67 -1.53 25.38 -17.01
C ASP A 67 -2.33 24.17 -16.51
N GLN A 68 -2.25 23.82 -15.22
CA GLN A 68 -3.04 22.71 -14.68
C GLN A 68 -4.55 22.99 -14.74
N LEU A 69 -4.98 24.22 -14.42
CA LEU A 69 -6.38 24.62 -14.54
C LEU A 69 -6.87 24.50 -15.99
N THR A 70 -6.11 25.01 -16.96
CA THR A 70 -6.44 24.89 -18.39
C THR A 70 -6.54 23.43 -18.79
N HIS A 71 -5.55 22.61 -18.42
CA HIS A 71 -5.53 21.19 -18.72
C HIS A 71 -6.75 20.45 -18.16
N LEU A 72 -7.09 20.68 -16.89
CA LEU A 72 -8.29 20.13 -16.30
C LEU A 72 -9.51 20.63 -17.08
N LEU A 73 -9.68 21.92 -17.31
CA LEU A 73 -10.84 22.44 -18.06
C LEU A 73 -10.93 21.91 -19.51
N ASP A 74 -9.81 21.58 -20.14
CA ASP A 74 -9.76 20.99 -21.48
C ASP A 74 -10.24 19.54 -21.49
N ILE A 75 -9.78 18.72 -20.55
CA ILE A 75 -10.19 17.32 -20.45
C ILE A 75 -11.62 17.21 -19.87
N GLN A 76 -12.00 18.10 -18.95
CA GLN A 76 -13.24 18.00 -18.17
C GLN A 76 -14.39 18.81 -18.74
N GLY A 77 -14.08 19.85 -19.52
CA GLY A 77 -15.03 20.91 -19.81
C GLY A 77 -15.30 21.79 -18.59
N ILE A 78 -15.96 22.92 -18.83
CA ILE A 78 -16.35 23.86 -17.78
C ILE A 78 -17.63 23.35 -17.11
N PRO A 79 -17.64 23.16 -15.77
CA PRO A 79 -18.81 22.64 -15.06
C PRO A 79 -20.09 23.43 -15.33
N ARG A 80 -21.24 22.74 -15.41
CA ARG A 80 -22.50 23.36 -15.86
C ARG A 80 -23.19 24.20 -14.79
N PHE A 81 -22.84 24.02 -13.52
CA PHE A 81 -23.50 24.73 -12.42
C PHE A 81 -23.05 26.18 -12.26
N PHE A 82 -21.88 26.56 -12.81
CA PHE A 82 -21.40 27.94 -12.82
C PHE A 82 -22.39 28.87 -13.53
N SER A 83 -22.53 30.10 -13.02
CA SER A 83 -23.35 31.13 -13.64
C SER A 83 -22.86 31.46 -15.07
N PRO A 84 -23.71 32.03 -15.95
CA PRO A 84 -23.27 32.40 -17.30
C PRO A 84 -22.04 33.31 -17.34
N LEU A 85 -21.92 34.21 -16.35
CA LEU A 85 -20.75 35.06 -16.17
C LEU A 85 -19.51 34.25 -15.78
N GLU A 86 -19.63 33.35 -14.82
CA GLU A 86 -18.52 32.49 -14.37
C GLU A 86 -18.08 31.53 -15.49
N LYS A 87 -19.01 31.01 -16.29
CA LYS A 87 -18.68 30.23 -17.48
C LYS A 87 -17.93 31.06 -18.51
N ALA A 88 -18.37 32.29 -18.77
CA ALA A 88 -17.65 33.20 -19.66
C ALA A 88 -16.25 33.55 -19.11
N MET A 89 -16.10 33.71 -17.79
CA MET A 89 -14.80 33.92 -17.14
C MET A 89 -13.89 32.71 -17.25
N LEU A 90 -14.40 31.49 -17.01
CA LEU A 90 -13.62 30.25 -17.15
C LEU A 90 -13.30 29.94 -18.62
N GLN A 91 -14.19 30.28 -19.56
CA GLN A 91 -13.90 30.21 -21.00
C GLN A 91 -12.81 31.22 -21.38
N GLY A 92 -12.91 32.45 -20.89
CA GLY A 92 -11.88 33.47 -21.06
C GLY A 92 -10.55 33.05 -20.43
N PHE A 93 -10.57 32.44 -19.25
CA PHE A 93 -9.38 31.88 -18.58
C PHE A 93 -8.78 30.74 -19.40
N ARG A 94 -9.60 29.82 -19.91
CA ARG A 94 -9.14 28.74 -20.77
C ARG A 94 -8.48 29.26 -22.05
N SER A 95 -8.93 30.38 -22.61
CA SER A 95 -8.38 30.96 -23.84
C SER A 95 -7.22 31.93 -23.62
N PHE A 96 -7.18 32.64 -22.47
CA PHE A 96 -6.25 33.75 -22.23
C PHE A 96 -5.55 33.73 -20.85
N GLY A 97 -5.93 32.84 -19.95
CA GLY A 97 -5.46 32.80 -18.55
C GLY A 97 -3.97 32.52 -18.42
N GLU A 98 -3.40 31.77 -19.35
CA GLU A 98 -1.95 31.50 -19.41
C GLU A 98 -1.12 32.73 -19.79
N TYR A 99 -1.70 33.76 -20.41
CA TYR A 99 -0.97 34.98 -20.78
C TYR A 99 -0.84 35.99 -19.63
N LEU A 100 -1.68 35.90 -18.59
CA LEU A 100 -1.62 36.77 -17.39
C LEU A 100 -1.95 35.98 -16.09
N PRO A 101 -1.17 34.93 -15.77
CA PRO A 101 -1.47 34.04 -14.64
C PRO A 101 -1.50 34.76 -13.29
N GLY A 102 -0.65 35.78 -13.10
CA GLY A 102 -0.56 36.51 -11.83
C GLY A 102 -1.69 37.47 -11.50
N VAL A 103 -2.66 37.64 -12.41
CA VAL A 103 -3.93 38.31 -12.09
C VAL A 103 -5.05 37.28 -11.98
N ALA A 104 -5.07 36.30 -12.87
CA ALA A 104 -6.18 35.38 -13.00
C ALA A 104 -6.22 34.34 -11.86
N VAL A 105 -5.08 33.77 -11.47
CA VAL A 105 -5.01 32.74 -10.42
C VAL A 105 -5.43 33.26 -9.04
N PRO A 106 -4.93 34.42 -8.56
CA PRO A 106 -5.37 34.98 -7.28
C PRO A 106 -6.88 35.24 -7.22
N LEU A 107 -7.49 35.71 -8.31
CA LEU A 107 -8.94 35.94 -8.39
C LEU A 107 -9.75 34.65 -8.24
N VAL A 108 -9.31 33.56 -8.90
CA VAL A 108 -9.96 32.25 -8.78
C VAL A 108 -9.80 31.69 -7.37
N LYS A 109 -8.59 31.72 -6.79
CA LYS A 109 -8.33 31.29 -5.41
C LYS A 109 -9.23 32.03 -4.41
N GLU A 110 -9.30 33.35 -4.50
CA GLU A 110 -10.11 34.17 -3.58
C GLU A 110 -11.60 33.91 -3.74
N LYS A 111 -12.09 33.72 -4.98
CA LYS A 111 -13.47 33.33 -5.24
C LYS A 111 -13.80 31.97 -4.64
N MET A 112 -12.95 30.96 -4.83
CA MET A 112 -13.15 29.62 -4.25
C MET A 112 -13.19 29.66 -2.72
N ARG A 113 -12.30 30.43 -2.10
CA ARG A 113 -12.30 30.65 -0.65
C ARG A 113 -13.60 31.29 -0.18
N ARG A 114 -14.10 32.31 -0.89
CA ARG A 114 -15.35 32.98 -0.54
C ARG A 114 -16.55 32.03 -0.64
N GLU A 115 -16.62 31.21 -1.69
CA GLU A 115 -17.72 30.23 -1.84
C GLU A 115 -17.68 29.13 -0.76
N THR A 116 -16.49 28.68 -0.37
CA THR A 116 -16.31 27.65 0.66
C THR A 116 -16.42 28.17 2.09
N SER A 117 -16.32 29.49 2.32
CA SER A 117 -16.40 30.12 3.65
C SER A 117 -17.72 29.89 4.39
N ASN A 118 -18.78 29.53 3.65
CA ASN A 118 -20.07 29.14 4.24
C ASN A 118 -20.03 27.73 4.85
N VAL A 119 -19.07 26.91 4.46
CA VAL A 119 -18.89 25.51 4.94
C VAL A 119 -17.74 25.41 5.91
N ILE A 120 -16.65 26.15 5.70
CA ILE A 120 -15.49 26.24 6.59
C ILE A 120 -15.32 27.68 7.06
N LEU A 121 -15.45 27.89 8.37
CA LEU A 121 -15.29 29.21 8.96
C LEU A 121 -13.82 29.65 8.98
N PRO A 122 -13.53 30.95 8.84
CA PRO A 122 -12.20 31.48 9.14
C PRO A 122 -11.88 31.26 10.61
N ALA A 123 -10.74 30.63 10.90
CA ALA A 123 -10.30 30.35 12.27
C ALA A 123 -9.60 31.54 12.94
N GLU A 124 -9.34 32.62 12.21
CA GLU A 124 -8.72 33.83 12.75
C GLU A 124 -9.66 34.50 13.78
N PRO A 125 -9.18 34.83 15.00
CA PRO A 125 -10.02 35.34 16.08
C PRO A 125 -10.87 36.56 15.71
N GLU A 126 -10.35 37.46 14.88
CA GLU A 126 -11.01 38.67 14.40
C GLU A 126 -12.25 38.39 13.54
N HIS A 127 -12.32 37.24 12.88
CA HIS A 127 -13.47 36.82 12.08
C HIS A 127 -14.34 35.80 12.83
N LEU A 128 -13.70 34.89 13.56
CA LEU A 128 -14.38 33.81 14.27
C LEU A 128 -15.21 34.36 15.44
N ARG A 129 -14.65 35.24 16.28
CA ARG A 129 -15.35 35.72 17.49
C ARG A 129 -16.65 36.46 17.19
N PRO A 130 -16.68 37.44 16.25
CA PRO A 130 -17.94 38.10 15.88
C PRO A 130 -18.99 37.12 15.35
N TYR A 131 -18.54 36.12 14.57
CA TYR A 131 -19.42 35.09 14.03
C TYR A 131 -20.05 34.23 15.14
N LEU A 132 -19.22 33.74 16.08
CA LEU A 132 -19.68 32.94 17.22
C LEU A 132 -20.64 33.75 18.12
N LYS A 133 -20.30 35.00 18.39
CA LYS A 133 -21.17 35.91 19.15
C LYS A 133 -22.54 36.08 18.48
N ALA A 134 -22.58 36.31 17.17
CA ALA A 134 -23.83 36.44 16.42
C ALA A 134 -24.71 35.17 16.49
N ARG A 135 -24.09 33.98 16.51
CA ARG A 135 -24.81 32.71 16.69
C ARG A 135 -25.30 32.51 18.12
N MET A 136 -24.50 32.89 19.12
CA MET A 136 -24.92 32.88 20.53
C MET A 136 -26.12 33.80 20.78
N ASP A 137 -26.10 35.01 20.19
CA ASP A 137 -27.21 35.97 20.31
C ASP A 137 -28.51 35.43 19.65
N GLN A 138 -28.41 34.46 18.75
CA GLN A 138 -29.55 33.72 18.14
C GLN A 138 -30.00 32.51 18.98
N GLY A 139 -29.41 32.30 20.16
CA GLY A 139 -29.70 31.15 21.03
C GLY A 139 -29.10 29.83 20.55
N VAL A 140 -28.09 29.87 19.67
CA VAL A 140 -27.49 28.67 19.07
C VAL A 140 -26.11 28.38 19.66
N GLY A 141 -25.90 27.14 20.12
CA GLY A 141 -24.58 26.67 20.54
C GLY A 141 -23.72 26.31 19.33
N MET A 142 -22.41 26.56 19.42
CA MET A 142 -21.45 26.19 18.38
C MET A 142 -20.43 25.18 18.93
N ASN A 143 -20.17 24.14 18.15
CA ASN A 143 -19.12 23.17 18.38
C ASN A 143 -18.01 23.37 17.35
N ILE A 144 -16.86 23.86 17.80
CA ILE A 144 -15.75 24.22 16.93
C ILE A 144 -14.87 23.00 16.67
N ASN A 145 -14.63 22.71 15.39
CA ASN A 145 -13.63 21.73 14.97
C ASN A 145 -12.50 22.45 14.20
N LEU A 146 -11.32 22.54 14.80
CA LEU A 146 -10.16 23.17 14.17
C LEU A 146 -9.51 22.22 13.16
N LEU A 147 -9.63 22.58 11.88
CA LEU A 147 -8.91 21.95 10.77
C LEU A 147 -7.50 22.54 10.66
N GLY A 148 -6.58 21.78 10.08
CA GLY A 148 -5.18 22.17 9.88
C GLY A 148 -4.38 21.04 9.26
N GLU A 149 -3.06 21.16 9.31
CA GLU A 149 -2.12 20.16 8.79
C GLU A 149 -2.35 18.76 9.39
N ALA A 150 -2.00 17.72 8.63
CA ALA A 150 -1.94 16.35 9.13
C ALA A 150 -0.88 16.24 10.23
N ILE A 151 -1.25 15.57 11.33
CA ILE A 151 -0.33 15.37 12.46
C ILE A 151 0.62 14.22 12.16
N LEU A 152 1.75 14.52 11.52
CA LEU A 152 2.81 13.55 11.23
C LEU A 152 3.89 13.49 12.31
N GLY A 153 4.01 14.53 13.13
CA GLY A 153 4.99 14.64 14.21
C GLY A 153 4.45 15.28 15.50
N GLU A 154 5.21 15.13 16.57
CA GLU A 154 4.84 15.56 17.92
C GLU A 154 4.97 17.07 18.14
N ARG A 155 5.76 17.82 17.35
CA ARG A 155 5.75 19.28 17.44
C ARG A 155 4.43 19.82 16.90
N GLU A 156 3.94 19.35 15.76
CA GLU A 156 2.64 19.77 15.24
C GLU A 156 1.49 19.31 16.14
N ALA A 157 1.54 18.10 16.72
CA ALA A 157 0.58 17.67 17.75
C ALA A 157 0.52 18.65 18.94
N ARG A 158 1.68 19.15 19.40
CA ARG A 158 1.77 20.17 20.46
C ARG A 158 1.22 21.53 20.02
N ARG A 159 1.49 21.96 18.78
CA ARG A 159 0.91 23.18 18.19
C ARG A 159 -0.62 23.09 18.15
N ARG A 160 -1.16 21.95 17.70
CA ARG A 160 -2.60 21.69 17.68
C ARG A 160 -3.23 21.69 19.08
N MET A 161 -2.58 21.03 20.05
CA MET A 161 -3.02 21.06 21.45
C MET A 161 -3.10 22.50 21.99
N LYS A 162 -2.09 23.33 21.72
CA LYS A 162 -2.08 24.74 22.12
C LYS A 162 -3.27 25.50 21.51
N ARG A 163 -3.60 25.27 20.24
CA ARG A 163 -4.77 25.89 19.58
C ARG A 163 -6.09 25.48 20.22
N TYR A 164 -6.23 24.21 20.64
CA TYR A 164 -7.42 23.79 21.39
C TYR A 164 -7.53 24.50 22.73
N VAL A 165 -6.44 24.65 23.47
CA VAL A 165 -6.40 25.42 24.72
C VAL A 165 -6.75 26.89 24.49
N GLU A 166 -6.22 27.52 23.45
CA GLU A 166 -6.56 28.91 23.08
C GLU A 166 -8.04 29.05 22.73
N ALA A 167 -8.60 28.14 21.94
CA ALA A 167 -10.03 28.13 21.62
C ALA A 167 -10.89 27.95 22.87
N LEU A 168 -10.51 27.05 23.78
CA LEU A 168 -11.20 26.85 25.06
C LEU A 168 -11.11 28.05 25.99
N ARG A 169 -10.18 28.99 25.81
CA ARG A 169 -10.12 30.24 26.60
C ARG A 169 -11.03 31.34 26.05
N LEU A 170 -11.49 31.24 24.80
CA LEU A 170 -12.40 32.22 24.22
C LEU A 170 -13.78 32.15 24.90
N PRO A 171 -14.33 33.27 25.42
CA PRO A 171 -15.65 33.30 26.05
C PRO A 171 -16.76 32.79 25.13
N GLU A 172 -16.64 33.05 23.83
CA GLU A 172 -17.64 32.68 22.81
C GLU A 172 -17.63 31.17 22.47
N VAL A 173 -16.59 30.44 22.86
CA VAL A 173 -16.46 29.00 22.61
C VAL A 173 -17.01 28.23 23.80
N ARG A 174 -18.07 27.45 23.54
CA ARG A 174 -18.73 26.58 24.53
C ARG A 174 -18.34 25.10 24.39
N CYS A 175 -18.03 24.69 23.15
CA CYS A 175 -17.79 23.31 22.78
C CYS A 175 -16.68 23.24 21.73
N VAL A 176 -15.76 22.28 21.89
CA VAL A 176 -14.73 21.95 20.89
C VAL A 176 -14.79 20.46 20.61
N SER A 177 -14.65 20.07 19.34
CA SER A 177 -14.42 18.69 18.95
C SER A 177 -12.96 18.49 18.59
N ILE A 178 -12.39 17.39 19.06
CA ILE A 178 -11.02 16.96 18.80
C ILE A 178 -11.02 15.49 18.39
N LYS A 179 -9.89 15.01 17.86
CA LYS A 179 -9.68 13.58 17.61
C LYS A 179 -8.44 13.13 18.35
N ILE A 180 -8.35 11.85 18.71
CA ILE A 180 -7.13 11.33 19.34
C ILE A 180 -5.91 11.49 18.43
N SER A 181 -6.11 11.38 17.12
CA SER A 181 -5.08 11.60 16.09
C SER A 181 -4.64 13.05 15.95
N THR A 182 -5.40 14.03 16.48
CA THR A 182 -4.98 15.44 16.41
C THR A 182 -4.12 15.88 17.60
N ILE A 183 -3.97 15.03 18.62
CA ILE A 183 -3.18 15.31 19.82
C ILE A 183 -1.97 14.36 19.99
N ASN A 184 -1.86 13.34 19.14
CA ASN A 184 -0.73 12.41 19.14
C ASN A 184 -0.45 11.90 17.72
N SER A 185 0.79 12.02 17.25
CA SER A 185 1.19 11.59 15.91
C SER A 185 1.33 10.06 15.80
N GLN A 186 1.72 9.41 16.89
CA GLN A 186 2.10 7.99 16.91
C GLN A 186 0.96 7.05 17.34
N ILE A 187 -0.28 7.31 16.90
CA ILE A 187 -1.42 6.41 17.21
C ILE A 187 -1.15 5.01 16.66
N SER A 188 -1.33 3.98 17.49
CA SER A 188 -1.15 2.59 17.09
C SER A 188 -2.14 1.65 17.76
N SER A 189 -2.91 0.93 16.95
CA SER A 189 -3.83 -0.13 17.41
C SER A 189 -3.10 -1.42 17.81
N ILE A 190 -1.86 -1.61 17.32
CA ILE A 190 -0.96 -2.69 17.76
C ILE A 190 -0.49 -2.40 19.19
N ALA A 191 0.09 -1.22 19.41
CA ALA A 191 0.56 -0.75 20.72
C ALA A 191 -0.59 -0.19 21.58
N ARG A 192 -1.71 -0.93 21.66
CA ARG A 192 -2.98 -0.41 22.19
C ARG A 192 -2.83 0.20 23.57
N GLU A 193 -2.27 -0.53 24.54
CA GLU A 193 -2.12 -0.04 25.91
C GLU A 193 -1.24 1.20 26.01
N HIS A 194 -0.12 1.23 25.27
CA HIS A 194 0.77 2.39 25.23
C HIS A 194 0.04 3.61 24.66
N THR A 195 -0.61 3.44 23.51
CA THR A 195 -1.39 4.50 22.85
C THR A 195 -2.46 5.05 23.79
N VAL A 196 -3.22 4.18 24.45
CA VAL A 196 -4.29 4.60 25.36
C VAL A 196 -3.73 5.44 26.51
N ARG A 197 -2.67 4.97 27.19
CA ARG A 197 -2.04 5.71 28.30
C ARG A 197 -1.51 7.07 27.85
N THR A 198 -0.73 7.11 26.77
CA THR A 198 -0.10 8.33 26.24
C THR A 198 -1.14 9.37 25.82
N VAL A 199 -2.20 8.94 25.14
CA VAL A 199 -3.26 9.86 24.70
C VAL A 199 -4.12 10.29 25.88
N ALA A 200 -4.39 9.41 26.85
CA ALA A 200 -5.13 9.76 28.07
C ALA A 200 -4.41 10.85 28.89
N ASP A 201 -3.08 10.81 28.99
CA ASP A 201 -2.29 11.86 29.65
C ASP A 201 -2.48 13.23 29.00
N LYS A 202 -2.46 13.27 27.67
CA LYS A 202 -2.67 14.51 26.90
C LYS A 202 -4.12 14.99 26.98
N LEU A 203 -5.08 14.06 26.96
CA LEU A 203 -6.49 14.37 27.03
C LEU A 203 -6.91 14.88 28.42
N GLU A 204 -6.32 14.34 29.49
CA GLU A 204 -6.52 14.83 30.87
C GLU A 204 -6.21 16.33 30.96
N GLN A 205 -5.09 16.77 30.39
CA GLN A 205 -4.71 18.19 30.39
C GLN A 205 -5.81 19.05 29.77
N LEU A 206 -6.36 18.63 28.63
CA LEU A 206 -7.41 19.35 27.94
C LEU A 206 -8.71 19.38 28.76
N TYR A 207 -9.11 18.26 29.37
CA TYR A 207 -10.31 18.20 30.22
C TYR A 207 -10.18 19.07 31.48
N ARG A 208 -9.02 19.08 32.14
CA ARG A 208 -8.80 19.93 33.31
C ARG A 208 -8.90 21.41 32.95
N ILE A 209 -8.36 21.80 31.79
CA ILE A 209 -8.50 23.16 31.26
C ILE A 209 -9.98 23.47 30.97
N ALA A 210 -10.69 22.58 30.27
CA ALA A 210 -12.11 22.77 29.98
C ALA A 210 -12.98 22.88 31.25
N ASN A 211 -12.61 22.22 32.35
CA ASN A 211 -13.28 22.33 33.64
C ASN A 211 -13.03 23.67 34.34
N HIS A 212 -11.81 24.18 34.23
CA HIS A 212 -11.42 25.49 34.77
C HIS A 212 -12.10 26.63 34.00
N GLU A 213 -12.15 26.54 32.68
CA GLU A 213 -12.80 27.53 31.82
C GLU A 213 -14.33 27.40 31.92
N LYS A 214 -15.00 28.48 32.35
CA LYS A 214 -16.46 28.53 32.48
C LYS A 214 -17.13 29.13 31.26
N ILE A 215 -18.36 28.70 31.00
CA ILE A 215 -19.22 29.35 30.01
C ILE A 215 -19.67 30.70 30.58
N PRO A 216 -19.60 31.82 29.83
CA PRO A 216 -20.10 33.11 30.30
C PRO A 216 -21.56 33.01 30.75
N ASP A 217 -21.87 33.66 31.87
CA ASP A 217 -23.21 33.68 32.49
C ASP A 217 -23.71 32.30 32.96
N SER A 218 -22.80 31.34 33.18
CA SER A 218 -23.10 29.99 33.70
C SER A 218 -21.95 29.42 34.55
N ASP A 219 -22.27 28.69 35.61
CA ASP A 219 -21.25 27.95 36.39
C ASP A 219 -20.77 26.65 35.70
N GLN A 220 -21.31 26.37 34.51
CA GLN A 220 -20.96 25.18 33.74
C GLN A 220 -19.55 25.28 33.11
N SER A 221 -18.81 24.18 33.18
CA SER A 221 -17.58 23.99 32.42
C SER A 221 -17.84 23.95 30.91
N LYS A 222 -16.78 24.23 30.15
CA LYS A 222 -16.78 24.04 28.69
C LYS A 222 -16.79 22.55 28.35
N PHE A 223 -17.29 22.25 27.16
CA PHE A 223 -17.55 20.89 26.71
C PHE A 223 -16.52 20.44 25.66
N VAL A 224 -16.04 19.20 25.75
CA VAL A 224 -15.11 18.63 24.76
C VAL A 224 -15.68 17.33 24.19
N TYR A 225 -15.82 17.27 22.86
CA TYR A 225 -16.18 16.08 22.08
C TYR A 225 -14.93 15.37 21.57
N LEU A 226 -14.95 14.03 21.62
CA LEU A 226 -14.07 13.17 20.85
C LEU A 226 -14.78 12.72 19.58
N ASP A 227 -14.31 13.20 18.44
CA ASP A 227 -14.76 12.75 17.12
C ASP A 227 -13.95 11.52 16.67
N MET A 228 -14.56 10.75 15.76
CA MET A 228 -13.95 9.57 15.13
C MET A 228 -14.14 9.67 13.61
N GLU A 229 -13.14 9.22 12.86
CA GLU A 229 -13.18 9.21 11.39
C GLU A 229 -13.08 7.81 10.82
N GLU A 230 -12.04 7.06 11.24
CA GLU A 230 -11.70 5.75 10.70
C GLU A 230 -12.14 4.64 11.67
N TYR A 231 -12.41 3.45 11.15
CA TYR A 231 -12.79 2.29 11.97
C TYR A 231 -11.75 1.96 13.05
N ARG A 232 -10.46 2.12 12.76
CA ARG A 232 -9.37 1.89 13.72
C ARG A 232 -9.46 2.73 15.00
N ASP A 233 -10.16 3.86 14.95
CA ASP A 233 -10.29 4.78 16.08
C ASP A 233 -11.41 4.36 17.04
N LEU A 234 -12.37 3.54 16.61
CA LEU A 234 -13.61 3.24 17.34
C LEU A 234 -13.34 2.74 18.77
N TYR A 235 -12.63 1.63 18.89
CA TYR A 235 -12.32 1.03 20.19
C TYR A 235 -11.29 1.85 20.97
N LEU A 236 -10.31 2.44 20.29
CA LEU A 236 -9.24 3.22 20.94
C LEU A 236 -9.79 4.47 21.60
N THR A 237 -10.62 5.24 20.89
CA THR A 237 -11.19 6.51 21.38
C THR A 237 -12.09 6.28 22.58
N ALA A 238 -12.94 5.24 22.54
CA ALA A 238 -13.78 4.88 23.67
C ALA A 238 -12.95 4.51 24.92
N GLN A 239 -11.91 3.68 24.76
CA GLN A 239 -11.06 3.29 25.88
C GLN A 239 -10.27 4.48 26.45
N VAL A 240 -9.68 5.32 25.60
CA VAL A 240 -8.99 6.56 26.00
C VAL A 240 -9.92 7.45 26.83
N MET A 241 -11.15 7.66 26.38
CA MET A 241 -12.13 8.48 27.11
C MET A 241 -12.41 7.92 28.51
N MET A 242 -12.69 6.61 28.60
CA MET A 242 -13.01 5.95 29.86
C MET A 242 -11.82 6.03 30.84
N GLU A 243 -10.62 5.64 30.40
CA GLU A 243 -9.41 5.68 31.23
C GLU A 243 -9.02 7.10 31.66
N THR A 244 -9.24 8.10 30.80
CA THR A 244 -8.97 9.49 31.17
C THR A 244 -9.96 9.95 32.23
N LEU A 245 -11.26 9.74 32.03
CA LEU A 245 -12.29 10.27 32.92
C LEU A 245 -12.38 9.56 34.28
N ASP A 246 -11.87 8.33 34.40
CA ASP A 246 -11.73 7.62 35.68
C ASP A 246 -10.60 8.16 36.57
N ARG A 247 -9.78 9.10 36.08
CA ARG A 247 -8.78 9.80 36.91
C ARG A 247 -9.44 10.79 37.87
N GLU A 248 -8.84 10.94 39.05
CA GLU A 248 -9.33 11.81 40.14
C GLU A 248 -9.44 13.28 39.72
N GLY A 249 -10.51 13.96 40.11
CA GLY A 249 -10.75 15.37 39.83
C GLY A 249 -11.36 15.65 38.45
N LEU A 250 -11.83 14.62 37.74
CA LEU A 250 -12.55 14.72 36.48
C LEU A 250 -14.03 14.33 36.59
N GLU A 251 -14.56 14.15 37.81
CA GLU A 251 -15.93 13.73 38.09
C GLU A 251 -16.96 14.72 37.52
N THR A 252 -16.65 16.01 37.54
CA THR A 252 -17.50 17.10 37.01
C THR A 252 -17.19 17.46 35.56
N THR A 253 -16.42 16.63 34.85
CA THR A 253 -16.02 16.91 33.47
C THR A 253 -17.18 16.74 32.50
N ARG A 254 -17.37 17.75 31.66
CA ARG A 254 -18.33 17.73 30.56
C ARG A 254 -17.65 17.21 29.30
N ALA A 255 -17.83 15.93 29.04
CA ALA A 255 -17.20 15.23 27.92
C ALA A 255 -18.22 14.48 27.07
N GLY A 256 -17.90 14.29 25.80
CA GLY A 256 -18.67 13.42 24.93
C GLY A 256 -17.84 12.73 23.86
N ILE A 257 -18.49 11.78 23.19
CA ILE A 257 -17.89 10.94 22.15
C ILE A 257 -18.89 10.75 21.01
N ALA A 258 -18.41 10.82 19.77
CA ALA A 258 -19.19 10.46 18.60
C ALA A 258 -19.22 8.94 18.39
N LEU A 259 -20.35 8.35 18.02
CA LEU A 259 -20.46 6.97 17.56
C LEU A 259 -21.15 6.90 16.21
N GLN A 260 -20.63 6.06 15.31
CA GLN A 260 -21.05 6.00 13.92
C GLN A 260 -21.95 4.79 13.68
N ALA A 261 -23.23 5.02 13.40
CA ALA A 261 -24.24 3.98 13.24
C ALA A 261 -24.08 3.09 12.00
N TYR A 262 -23.30 3.54 11.00
CA TYR A 262 -22.98 2.74 9.83
C TYR A 262 -22.06 1.55 10.14
N ILE A 263 -21.39 1.52 11.30
CA ILE A 263 -20.54 0.42 11.75
C ILE A 263 -21.38 -0.47 12.67
N PRO A 264 -21.51 -1.78 12.39
CA PRO A 264 -22.38 -2.67 13.15
C PRO A 264 -21.98 -2.80 14.64
N ASP A 265 -20.69 -2.91 14.91
CA ASP A 265 -20.10 -3.07 16.24
C ASP A 265 -20.02 -1.78 17.06
N SER A 266 -20.39 -0.62 16.49
CA SER A 266 -20.63 0.60 17.27
C SER A 266 -21.70 0.40 18.34
N LEU A 267 -22.65 -0.53 18.15
CA LEU A 267 -23.63 -0.89 19.18
C LEU A 267 -22.96 -1.55 20.40
N LEU A 268 -21.94 -2.40 20.18
CA LEU A 268 -21.21 -3.06 21.28
C LEU A 268 -20.43 -2.03 22.11
N VAL A 269 -19.79 -1.08 21.43
CA VAL A 269 -19.10 0.04 22.09
C VAL A 269 -20.09 0.95 22.82
N LEU A 270 -21.26 1.21 22.24
CA LEU A 270 -22.33 1.97 22.89
C LEU A 270 -22.77 1.33 24.21
N GLU A 271 -23.06 0.03 24.22
CA GLU A 271 -23.47 -0.66 25.45
C GLU A 271 -22.36 -0.64 26.51
N THR A 272 -21.10 -0.77 26.10
CA THR A 272 -19.94 -0.64 27.00
C THR A 272 -19.87 0.75 27.64
N LEU A 273 -20.04 1.81 26.84
CA LEU A 273 -20.04 3.19 27.32
C LEU A 273 -21.25 3.50 28.23
N ILE A 274 -22.43 2.97 27.93
CA ILE A 274 -23.63 3.13 28.79
C ILE A 274 -23.39 2.45 30.14
N ALA A 275 -22.87 1.23 30.17
CA ALA A 275 -22.59 0.50 31.39
C ALA A 275 -21.55 1.24 32.25
N TRP A 276 -20.43 1.64 31.64
CA TRP A 276 -19.38 2.41 32.32
C TRP A 276 -19.89 3.78 32.83
N SER A 277 -20.68 4.51 32.03
CA SER A 277 -21.26 5.79 32.43
C SER A 277 -22.29 5.63 33.55
N SER A 278 -23.06 4.54 33.58
CA SER A 278 -23.96 4.21 34.67
C SER A 278 -23.20 4.08 36.00
N ASP A 279 -22.08 3.35 36.01
CA ASP A 279 -21.25 3.18 37.20
C ASP A 279 -20.52 4.45 37.60
N ARG A 280 -20.12 5.28 36.63
CA ARG A 280 -19.62 6.64 36.86
C ARG A 280 -20.66 7.51 37.57
N VAL A 281 -21.91 7.54 37.09
CA VAL A 281 -22.99 8.35 37.68
C VAL A 281 -23.35 7.87 39.08
N LYS A 282 -23.38 6.54 39.33
CA LYS A 282 -23.59 5.98 40.68
C LYS A 282 -22.52 6.45 41.70
N ARG A 283 -21.30 6.73 41.24
CA ARG A 283 -20.21 7.29 42.05
C ARG A 283 -20.29 8.82 42.23
N GLY A 284 -21.35 9.47 41.72
CA GLY A 284 -21.58 10.92 41.85
C GLY A 284 -20.94 11.79 40.76
N ALA A 285 -20.35 11.19 39.73
CA ALA A 285 -19.79 11.92 38.59
C ALA A 285 -20.85 12.23 37.52
N LEU A 286 -20.56 13.18 36.62
CA LEU A 286 -21.46 13.55 35.54
C LEU A 286 -21.57 12.45 34.46
N PRO A 287 -22.76 12.30 33.84
CA PRO A 287 -22.92 11.43 32.67
C PRO A 287 -22.18 12.01 31.46
N ILE A 288 -21.69 11.13 30.59
CA ILE A 288 -21.13 11.54 29.29
C ILE A 288 -22.23 11.86 28.29
N THR A 289 -21.91 12.66 27.27
CA THR A 289 -22.78 12.83 26.09
C THR A 289 -22.32 11.92 24.95
N ILE A 290 -23.24 11.13 24.38
CA ILE A 290 -22.97 10.34 23.19
C ILE A 290 -23.62 11.02 21.99
N ARG A 291 -22.80 11.47 21.04
CA ARG A 291 -23.24 12.01 19.75
C ARG A 291 -23.44 10.85 18.78
N LEU A 292 -24.67 10.57 18.39
CA LEU A 292 -24.97 9.55 17.39
C LEU A 292 -24.97 10.16 15.99
N VAL A 293 -24.04 9.73 15.15
CA VAL A 293 -23.96 10.08 13.71
C VAL A 293 -24.20 8.83 12.86
N LYS A 294 -24.49 9.00 11.56
CA LYS A 294 -24.51 7.87 10.62
C LYS A 294 -23.09 7.40 10.29
N GLY A 295 -22.25 8.29 9.78
CA GLY A 295 -20.86 8.02 9.39
C GLY A 295 -20.49 8.81 8.13
N ALA A 296 -19.22 9.19 8.01
CA ALA A 296 -18.76 10.15 6.98
C ALA A 296 -17.54 9.67 6.17
N ASN A 297 -17.08 8.42 6.38
CA ASN A 297 -15.83 7.91 5.80
C ASN A 297 -16.02 6.67 4.91
N LEU A 298 -17.23 6.44 4.37
CA LEU A 298 -17.57 5.18 3.68
C LEU A 298 -16.65 4.88 2.49
N GLU A 299 -16.35 5.87 1.63
CA GLU A 299 -15.56 5.65 0.43
C GLU A 299 -14.10 5.27 0.77
N MET A 300 -13.51 5.91 1.79
CA MET A 300 -12.18 5.54 2.28
C MET A 300 -12.19 4.14 2.90
N GLU A 301 -13.18 3.81 3.74
CA GLU A 301 -13.34 2.47 4.32
C GLU A 301 -13.48 1.37 3.26
N ARG A 302 -14.12 1.68 2.12
CA ARG A 302 -14.23 0.76 0.98
C ARG A 302 -12.90 0.58 0.25
N ALA A 303 -12.19 1.68 -0.03
CA ALA A 303 -10.88 1.63 -0.68
C ALA A 303 -9.85 0.89 0.19
N GLU A 304 -9.75 1.25 1.47
CA GLU A 304 -8.83 0.61 2.42
C GLU A 304 -9.14 -0.88 2.60
N ALA A 305 -10.41 -1.26 2.74
CA ALA A 305 -10.80 -2.66 2.83
C ALA A 305 -10.49 -3.45 1.55
N SER A 306 -10.71 -2.84 0.38
CA SER A 306 -10.36 -3.45 -0.91
C SER A 306 -8.86 -3.69 -1.03
N ILE A 307 -8.04 -2.73 -0.62
CA ILE A 307 -6.58 -2.82 -0.67
C ILE A 307 -6.07 -3.80 0.39
N ALA A 308 -6.53 -3.72 1.62
CA ALA A 308 -6.09 -4.61 2.70
C ALA A 308 -6.64 -6.05 2.58
N GLY A 309 -7.58 -6.31 1.68
CA GLY A 309 -8.21 -7.63 1.58
C GLY A 309 -9.10 -7.95 2.79
N HIS A 310 -9.82 -6.96 3.30
CA HIS A 310 -10.81 -7.12 4.38
C HIS A 310 -12.24 -6.87 3.86
N CYS A 311 -13.24 -7.31 4.61
CA CYS A 311 -14.59 -6.75 4.45
C CYS A 311 -14.58 -5.30 4.93
N HIS A 312 -15.26 -4.36 4.28
CA HIS A 312 -15.35 -3.01 4.84
C HIS A 312 -16.15 -3.04 6.15
N ALA A 313 -15.76 -2.21 7.12
CA ALA A 313 -16.39 -2.20 8.45
C ALA A 313 -17.86 -1.71 8.42
N PRO A 314 -18.23 -0.70 7.62
CA PRO A 314 -19.63 -0.24 7.55
C PRO A 314 -20.61 -1.30 7.01
N PHE A 315 -21.91 -1.09 7.18
CA PHE A 315 -22.97 -1.86 6.52
C PHE A 315 -22.90 -1.72 4.99
N ALA A 316 -23.38 -2.74 4.28
CA ALA A 316 -23.37 -2.78 2.82
C ALA A 316 -24.42 -1.83 2.22
N THR A 317 -25.53 -1.63 2.94
CA THR A 317 -26.64 -0.78 2.49
C THR A 317 -26.92 0.35 3.45
N LYS A 318 -27.47 1.44 2.91
CA LYS A 318 -27.93 2.57 3.72
C LYS A 318 -29.11 2.18 4.63
N LEU A 319 -30.03 1.32 4.18
CA LEU A 319 -31.18 0.91 5.00
C LEU A 319 -30.75 0.20 6.28
N GLU A 320 -29.70 -0.62 6.22
CA GLU A 320 -29.10 -1.23 7.42
C GLU A 320 -28.50 -0.17 8.36
N THR A 321 -27.79 0.82 7.81
CA THR A 321 -27.29 1.97 8.59
C THR A 321 -28.43 2.75 9.25
N ASP A 322 -29.50 3.03 8.53
CA ASP A 322 -30.67 3.76 9.02
C ASP A 322 -31.45 2.96 10.08
N ALA A 323 -31.45 1.62 9.97
CA ALA A 323 -32.01 0.72 10.97
C ALA A 323 -31.13 0.69 12.23
N ASN A 324 -29.80 0.59 12.08
CA ASN A 324 -28.89 0.59 13.22
C ASN A 324 -28.87 1.95 13.94
N TYR A 325 -28.99 3.06 13.21
CA TYR A 325 -29.16 4.38 13.80
C TYR A 325 -30.38 4.42 14.73
N LYS A 326 -31.53 3.88 14.30
CA LYS A 326 -32.74 3.79 15.14
C LYS A 326 -32.54 2.86 16.34
N LYS A 327 -31.87 1.72 16.14
CA LYS A 327 -31.54 0.75 17.21
C LYS A 327 -30.70 1.41 18.30
N MET A 328 -29.59 2.06 17.92
CA MET A 328 -28.70 2.77 18.83
C MET A 328 -29.40 3.97 19.50
N LEU A 329 -30.21 4.72 18.74
CA LEU A 329 -30.98 5.85 19.27
C LEU A 329 -31.97 5.40 20.36
N GLN A 330 -32.66 4.27 20.13
CA GLN A 330 -33.57 3.70 21.13
C GLN A 330 -32.83 3.39 22.44
N ARG A 331 -31.66 2.73 22.35
CA ARG A 331 -30.83 2.40 23.52
C ARG A 331 -30.32 3.63 24.24
N LEU A 332 -29.88 4.65 23.51
CA LEU A 332 -29.48 5.95 24.07
C LEU A 332 -30.60 6.65 24.82
N PHE A 333 -31.82 6.64 24.27
CA PHE A 333 -32.99 7.25 24.92
C PHE A 333 -33.41 6.50 26.18
N GLU A 334 -33.26 5.17 26.22
CA GLU A 334 -33.49 4.36 27.42
C GLU A 334 -32.46 4.68 28.51
N ALA A 335 -31.18 4.80 28.14
CA ALA A 335 -30.10 5.17 29.04
C ALA A 335 -30.21 6.62 29.55
N ALA A 336 -30.65 7.56 28.70
CA ALA A 336 -30.86 8.96 29.05
C ALA A 336 -32.02 9.13 30.04
N GLN A 337 -33.10 8.35 29.88
CA GLN A 337 -34.22 8.33 30.84
C GLN A 337 -33.78 7.85 32.23
N GLN A 338 -32.75 7.00 32.29
CA GLN A 338 -32.14 6.55 33.55
C GLN A 338 -31.10 7.55 34.10
N GLY A 339 -30.86 8.67 33.41
CA GLY A 339 -29.85 9.67 33.80
C GLY A 339 -28.40 9.22 33.62
N THR A 340 -28.15 8.11 32.91
CA THR A 340 -26.81 7.52 32.77
C THR A 340 -25.99 8.17 31.67
N VAL A 341 -26.63 8.73 30.65
CA VAL A 341 -25.99 9.41 29.51
C VAL A 341 -26.81 10.61 29.07
N ARG A 342 -26.19 11.54 28.34
CA ARG A 342 -26.85 12.55 27.51
C ARG A 342 -26.75 12.17 26.04
N VAL A 343 -27.66 12.64 25.20
CA VAL A 343 -27.71 12.25 23.77
C VAL A 343 -27.56 13.47 22.87
N GLY A 344 -26.53 13.44 22.02
CA GLY A 344 -26.41 14.32 20.86
C GLY A 344 -27.02 13.64 19.63
N LEU A 345 -28.24 14.00 19.26
CA LEU A 345 -28.89 13.49 18.05
C LEU A 345 -28.37 14.28 16.84
N ALA A 346 -27.36 13.74 16.16
CA ALA A 346 -26.70 14.41 15.04
C ALA A 346 -27.22 13.92 13.69
N SER A 347 -28.15 14.67 13.09
CA SER A 347 -28.73 14.31 11.79
C SER A 347 -29.35 15.49 11.07
N HIS A 348 -29.20 15.52 9.75
CA HIS A 348 -29.99 16.37 8.85
C HIS A 348 -31.24 15.67 8.31
N ASN A 349 -31.40 14.37 8.54
CA ASN A 349 -32.60 13.65 8.14
C ASN A 349 -33.75 14.03 9.07
N LEU A 350 -34.70 14.82 8.56
CA LEU A 350 -35.84 15.31 9.33
C LEU A 350 -36.70 14.18 9.90
N PHE A 351 -36.75 13.00 9.28
CA PHE A 351 -37.47 11.85 9.83
C PHE A 351 -36.81 11.33 11.12
N ASP A 352 -35.47 11.22 11.14
CA ASP A 352 -34.74 10.76 12.32
C ASP A 352 -34.77 11.83 13.44
N VAL A 353 -34.70 13.13 13.08
CA VAL A 353 -34.85 14.24 14.04
C VAL A 353 -36.27 14.26 14.63
N ALA A 354 -37.29 14.12 13.79
CA ALA A 354 -38.68 14.10 14.23
C ALA A 354 -38.96 12.91 15.16
N LEU A 355 -38.43 11.72 14.86
CA LEU A 355 -38.54 10.56 15.75
C LEU A 355 -37.91 10.83 17.11
N GLY A 356 -36.72 11.43 17.14
CA GLY A 356 -36.08 11.86 18.37
C GLY A 356 -36.93 12.85 19.18
N LEU A 357 -37.54 13.83 18.52
CA LEU A 357 -38.44 14.80 19.17
C LEU A 357 -39.69 14.13 19.74
N VAL A 358 -40.32 13.21 18.99
CA VAL A 358 -41.49 12.43 19.44
C VAL A 358 -41.13 11.65 20.71
N TRP A 359 -40.04 10.89 20.68
CA TRP A 359 -39.60 10.11 21.85
C TRP A 359 -39.17 10.99 23.03
N THR A 360 -38.56 12.16 22.75
CA THR A 360 -38.16 13.11 23.81
C THR A 360 -39.38 13.61 24.57
N ALA A 361 -40.44 13.99 23.84
CA ALA A 361 -41.70 14.44 24.42
C ALA A 361 -42.41 13.32 25.19
N GLN A 362 -42.50 12.12 24.61
CA GLN A 362 -43.16 10.96 25.24
C GLN A 362 -42.47 10.52 26.53
N ARG A 363 -41.13 10.60 26.61
CA ARG A 363 -40.34 10.13 27.75
C ARG A 363 -40.03 11.22 28.78
N GLY A 364 -40.31 12.49 28.48
CA GLY A 364 -40.05 13.61 29.39
C GLY A 364 -38.57 13.89 29.62
N ILE A 365 -37.71 13.66 28.63
CA ILE A 365 -36.23 13.73 28.77
C ILE A 365 -35.61 14.94 28.06
N LYS A 366 -36.35 16.06 27.92
CA LYS A 366 -35.93 17.26 27.17
C LYS A 366 -34.50 17.71 27.50
N ASP A 367 -34.15 17.74 28.78
CA ASP A 367 -32.86 18.27 29.25
C ASP A 367 -31.67 17.34 28.99
N ALA A 368 -31.92 16.07 28.63
CA ALA A 368 -30.91 15.07 28.32
C ALA A 368 -30.61 14.97 26.81
N ILE A 369 -31.42 15.61 25.96
CA ILE A 369 -31.33 15.53 24.50
C ILE A 369 -30.85 16.87 23.93
N GLN A 370 -29.91 16.79 22.99
CA GLN A 370 -29.43 17.91 22.20
C GLN A 370 -29.51 17.53 20.72
N ILE A 371 -30.06 18.41 19.88
CA ILE A 371 -30.06 18.23 18.43
C ILE A 371 -28.79 18.84 17.88
N GLU A 372 -28.09 18.09 17.03
CA GLU A 372 -26.84 18.51 16.43
C GLU A 372 -26.94 18.51 14.89
N MET A 373 -26.47 19.59 14.27
CA MET A 373 -26.51 19.78 12.81
C MET A 373 -25.22 20.46 12.32
N LEU A 374 -24.92 20.41 11.02
CA LEU A 374 -23.81 21.15 10.42
C LEU A 374 -24.20 22.63 10.24
N GLU A 375 -23.27 23.52 10.59
CA GLU A 375 -23.37 24.94 10.24
C GLU A 375 -23.31 25.12 8.71
N GLY A 376 -24.06 26.09 8.18
CA GLY A 376 -23.98 26.47 6.76
C GLY A 376 -24.69 25.57 5.75
N MET A 377 -25.22 24.40 6.14
CA MET A 377 -25.85 23.44 5.21
C MET A 377 -27.36 23.64 5.04
N ALA A 378 -28.13 23.56 6.14
CA ALA A 378 -29.60 23.60 6.10
C ALA A 378 -30.15 24.57 7.15
N ASN A 379 -29.67 25.82 7.11
CA ASN A 379 -29.98 26.84 8.13
C ASN A 379 -31.49 27.12 8.29
N HIS A 380 -32.27 27.00 7.22
CA HIS A 380 -33.74 27.14 7.24
C HIS A 380 -34.42 26.00 8.03
N GLN A 381 -33.97 24.75 7.88
CA GLN A 381 -34.46 23.62 8.67
C GLN A 381 -34.11 23.77 10.15
N ARG A 382 -32.87 24.20 10.45
CA ARG A 382 -32.47 24.52 11.82
C ARG A 382 -33.40 25.56 12.45
N ARG A 383 -33.74 26.65 11.74
CA ARG A 383 -34.66 27.68 12.26
C ARG A 383 -36.03 27.08 12.59
N ALA A 384 -36.58 26.24 11.71
CA ALA A 384 -37.84 25.54 11.97
C ALA A 384 -37.79 24.60 13.18
N ILE A 385 -36.67 23.91 13.40
CA ILE A 385 -36.45 23.07 14.59
C ILE A 385 -36.31 23.93 15.85
N SER A 386 -35.60 25.06 15.77
CA SER A 386 -35.35 25.97 16.90
C SER A 386 -36.65 26.56 17.47
N GLU A 387 -37.68 26.74 16.64
CA GLU A 387 -39.01 27.19 17.09
C GLU A 387 -39.71 26.16 18.00
N ARG A 388 -39.28 24.89 17.98
CA ARG A 388 -39.90 23.78 18.73
C ARG A 388 -38.98 23.17 19.79
N PHE A 389 -37.67 23.30 19.65
CA PHE A 389 -36.67 22.69 20.53
C PHE A 389 -35.46 23.61 20.71
N GLU A 390 -35.17 23.97 21.95
CA GLU A 390 -34.18 25.00 22.30
C GLU A 390 -32.72 24.48 22.30
N HIS A 391 -32.49 23.19 22.57
CA HIS A 391 -31.13 22.65 22.72
C HIS A 391 -30.53 22.25 21.36
N LEU A 392 -30.01 23.23 20.63
CA LEU A 392 -29.33 23.04 19.34
C LEU A 392 -27.83 23.34 19.42
N LEU A 393 -27.02 22.45 18.82
CA LEU A 393 -25.58 22.60 18.65
C LEU A 393 -25.22 22.50 17.17
N LEU A 394 -24.50 23.50 16.65
CA LEU A 394 -24.01 23.46 15.28
C LEU A 394 -22.54 23.10 15.23
N TYR A 395 -22.23 22.06 14.47
CA TYR A 395 -20.87 21.67 14.15
C TYR A 395 -20.28 22.64 13.13
N ALA A 396 -19.22 23.34 13.52
CA ALA A 396 -18.57 24.36 12.71
C ALA A 396 -17.08 24.02 12.50
N PRO A 397 -16.70 23.50 11.32
CA PRO A 397 -15.29 23.39 10.98
C PRO A 397 -14.69 24.79 10.78
N ALA A 398 -13.51 25.01 11.31
CA ALA A 398 -12.79 26.27 11.16
C ALA A 398 -11.34 26.01 10.75
N CYS A 399 -10.84 26.79 9.79
CA CYS A 399 -9.49 26.67 9.24
C CYS A 399 -8.85 28.05 9.09
N ARG A 400 -7.55 28.17 9.32
CA ARG A 400 -6.82 29.40 9.00
C ARG A 400 -6.63 29.53 7.50
N ARG A 401 -6.43 30.76 7.02
CA ARG A 401 -6.21 31.06 5.59
C ARG A 401 -5.03 30.28 5.00
N GLU A 402 -3.93 30.20 5.74
CA GLU A 402 -2.70 29.53 5.31
C GLU A 402 -2.86 27.99 5.21
N GLU A 403 -3.79 27.42 5.97
CA GLU A 403 -4.03 25.97 6.05
C GLU A 403 -5.18 25.50 5.16
N PHE A 404 -5.76 26.37 4.33
CA PHE A 404 -6.98 26.08 3.57
C PHE A 404 -6.83 24.84 2.66
N LEU A 405 -5.65 24.63 2.08
CA LEU A 405 -5.37 23.45 1.26
C LEU A 405 -5.48 22.14 2.07
N ASN A 406 -5.11 22.17 3.36
CA ASN A 406 -5.18 21.01 4.26
C ASN A 406 -6.64 20.66 4.61
N ALA A 407 -7.56 21.62 4.44
CA ALA A 407 -8.99 21.40 4.65
C ALA A 407 -9.70 20.77 3.43
N ILE A 408 -9.04 20.60 2.29
CA ILE A 408 -9.63 20.03 1.07
C ILE A 408 -10.11 18.59 1.30
N GLY A 409 -9.33 17.76 1.98
CA GLY A 409 -9.75 16.39 2.31
C GLY A 409 -11.00 16.33 3.18
N TYR A 410 -11.23 17.34 4.04
CA TYR A 410 -12.50 17.49 4.76
C TYR A 410 -13.64 17.88 3.82
N LEU A 411 -13.41 18.85 2.92
CA LEU A 411 -14.42 19.29 1.95
C LEU A 411 -14.87 18.15 1.02
N ILE A 412 -13.93 17.38 0.47
CA ILE A 412 -14.21 16.24 -0.42
C ILE A 412 -15.11 15.22 0.29
N ARG A 413 -14.72 14.80 1.51
CA ARG A 413 -15.51 13.84 2.30
C ARG A 413 -16.90 14.37 2.63
N ARG A 414 -17.04 15.66 2.96
CA ARG A 414 -18.35 16.28 3.21
C ARG A 414 -19.20 16.40 1.96
N LEU A 415 -18.60 16.65 0.81
CA LEU A 415 -19.30 16.58 -0.47
C LEU A 415 -19.76 15.14 -0.74
N ASP A 416 -18.90 14.15 -0.57
CA ASP A 416 -19.27 12.74 -0.79
C ASP A 416 -20.39 12.27 0.13
N GLU A 417 -20.26 12.54 1.44
CA GLU A 417 -21.28 12.24 2.44
C GLU A 417 -22.63 12.79 1.98
N ASN A 418 -22.71 14.08 1.64
CA ASN A 418 -23.99 14.77 1.43
C ASN A 418 -24.60 14.60 0.02
N THR A 419 -23.84 14.09 -0.95
CA THR A 419 -24.27 14.04 -2.37
C THR A 419 -24.54 12.63 -2.91
N GLY A 420 -24.31 11.58 -2.11
CA GLY A 420 -24.65 10.20 -2.47
C GLY A 420 -26.13 10.05 -2.84
N GLU A 421 -26.46 9.19 -3.81
CA GLU A 421 -27.83 9.01 -4.35
C GLU A 421 -28.88 8.75 -3.27
N GLN A 422 -28.48 7.97 -2.27
CA GLN A 422 -29.35 7.56 -1.19
C GLN A 422 -29.35 8.56 -0.02
N ASN A 423 -28.52 9.61 0.01
CA ASN A 423 -28.47 10.55 1.13
C ASN A 423 -29.69 11.50 1.13
N PHE A 424 -30.23 11.80 2.32
CA PHE A 424 -31.31 12.76 2.52
C PHE A 424 -30.95 14.18 2.03
N LEU A 425 -29.72 14.66 2.29
CA LEU A 425 -29.33 16.04 1.97
C LEU A 425 -29.30 16.32 0.45
N ARG A 426 -29.04 15.30 -0.37
CA ARG A 426 -29.20 15.39 -1.83
C ARG A 426 -30.61 15.82 -2.25
N HIS A 427 -31.62 15.33 -1.53
CA HIS A 427 -33.03 15.58 -1.83
C HIS A 427 -33.61 16.75 -1.02
N ALA A 428 -33.00 17.07 0.12
CA ALA A 428 -33.48 18.05 1.09
C ALA A 428 -33.76 19.45 0.51
N PHE A 429 -33.06 19.81 -0.58
CA PHE A 429 -33.20 21.12 -1.24
C PHE A 429 -34.39 21.21 -2.20
N ARG A 430 -34.96 20.07 -2.63
CA ARG A 430 -36.17 20.00 -3.49
C ARG A 430 -37.38 19.38 -2.80
N LEU A 431 -37.16 18.81 -1.62
CA LEU A 431 -38.15 17.99 -0.93
C LEU A 431 -39.41 18.80 -0.59
N ARG A 432 -40.57 18.35 -1.07
CA ARG A 432 -41.88 18.87 -0.69
C ARG A 432 -42.73 17.75 -0.11
N THR A 433 -43.65 18.09 0.80
CA THR A 433 -44.47 17.08 1.48
C THR A 433 -45.38 16.28 0.56
N ASP A 434 -45.68 16.80 -0.63
CA ASP A 434 -46.51 16.21 -1.68
C ASP A 434 -45.70 15.54 -2.80
N SER A 435 -44.36 15.52 -2.70
CA SER A 435 -43.48 14.92 -3.71
C SER A 435 -43.39 13.40 -3.61
N GLU A 436 -43.14 12.73 -4.74
CA GLU A 436 -42.84 11.29 -4.77
C GLU A 436 -41.56 10.98 -3.97
N GLU A 437 -40.58 11.87 -3.97
CA GLU A 437 -39.34 11.73 -3.21
C GLU A 437 -39.57 11.72 -1.70
N PHE A 438 -40.48 12.56 -1.17
CA PHE A 438 -40.84 12.53 0.25
C PHE A 438 -41.53 11.22 0.62
N THR A 439 -42.42 10.75 -0.25
CA THR A 439 -43.12 9.45 -0.05
C THR A 439 -42.11 8.31 -0.02
N ARG A 440 -41.18 8.26 -0.98
CA ARG A 440 -40.10 7.26 -1.02
C ARG A 440 -39.21 7.30 0.22
N LEU A 441 -38.79 8.49 0.67
CA LEU A 441 -37.97 8.62 1.88
C LEU A 441 -38.73 8.23 3.15
N ALA A 442 -40.04 8.49 3.22
CA ALA A 442 -40.90 8.03 4.30
C ALA A 442 -41.03 6.50 4.29
N ASP A 443 -41.12 5.87 3.12
CA ASP A 443 -41.15 4.42 2.98
C ASP A 443 -39.81 3.76 3.33
N ASP A 444 -38.68 4.36 2.94
CA ASP A 444 -37.34 3.95 3.39
C ASP A 444 -37.24 4.04 4.93
N PHE A 445 -37.79 5.11 5.52
CA PHE A 445 -37.84 5.30 6.97
C PHE A 445 -38.69 4.23 7.68
N ARG A 446 -39.88 3.89 7.15
CA ARG A 446 -40.70 2.78 7.64
C ARG A 446 -39.99 1.44 7.53
N THR A 447 -39.33 1.21 6.39
CA THR A 447 -38.61 -0.04 6.10
C THR A 447 -37.45 -0.22 7.07
N SER A 448 -36.61 0.81 7.24
CA SER A 448 -35.51 0.77 8.21
C SER A 448 -35.99 0.55 9.65
N ALA A 449 -37.16 1.10 10.04
CA ALA A 449 -37.75 0.82 11.36
C ALA A 449 -38.17 -0.64 11.55
N LYS A 450 -38.69 -1.30 10.51
CA LYS A 450 -39.02 -2.74 10.54
C LYS A 450 -37.76 -3.62 10.60
N MET A 451 -36.65 -3.17 10.01
CA MET A 451 -35.38 -3.90 9.98
C MET A 451 -34.62 -3.90 11.31
N VAL A 452 -34.94 -3.01 12.26
CA VAL A 452 -34.21 -2.84 13.54
C VAL A 452 -33.98 -4.16 14.30
N GLY A 453 -34.98 -5.05 14.30
CA GLY A 453 -34.89 -6.35 14.99
C GLY A 453 -34.09 -7.42 14.24
N ALA A 454 -33.87 -7.25 12.93
CA ALA A 454 -33.27 -8.25 12.05
C ALA A 454 -31.78 -7.98 11.75
N ILE A 455 -31.28 -6.76 11.99
CA ILE A 455 -29.88 -6.43 11.72
C ILE A 455 -28.92 -7.07 12.74
N GLU A 456 -27.83 -7.64 12.23
CA GLU A 456 -26.70 -8.13 13.02
C GLU A 456 -25.75 -6.98 13.38
N ASN A 457 -25.16 -7.04 14.57
CA ASN A 457 -24.25 -6.02 15.10
C ASN A 457 -22.86 -6.59 15.43
N CYS A 458 -22.53 -7.76 14.89
CA CYS A 458 -21.18 -8.32 14.97
C CYS A 458 -20.22 -7.49 14.10
N PRO A 459 -18.92 -7.41 14.49
CA PRO A 459 -17.91 -6.80 13.63
C PRO A 459 -17.88 -7.48 12.26
N ARG A 460 -17.87 -6.71 11.17
CA ARG A 460 -17.69 -7.28 9.81
C ARG A 460 -16.23 -7.59 9.49
N ARG A 461 -15.31 -6.99 10.24
CA ARG A 461 -13.87 -7.32 10.23
C ARG A 461 -13.65 -8.54 11.12
N ASP A 462 -13.77 -9.73 10.55
CA ASP A 462 -13.91 -10.98 11.31
C ASP A 462 -12.62 -11.84 11.40
N VAL A 463 -11.44 -11.21 11.35
CA VAL A 463 -10.17 -11.96 11.49
C VAL A 463 -9.70 -11.87 12.94
N ARG A 464 -10.16 -12.80 13.78
CA ARG A 464 -9.69 -12.95 15.17
C ARG A 464 -8.55 -13.98 15.23
N ARG A 465 -7.34 -13.54 15.55
CA ARG A 465 -6.14 -14.40 15.51
C ARG A 465 -6.05 -15.43 16.65
N ARG A 466 -6.91 -15.33 17.67
CA ARG A 466 -7.05 -16.37 18.71
C ARG A 466 -7.85 -17.58 18.24
N GLU A 467 -8.65 -17.42 17.20
CA GLU A 467 -9.46 -18.51 16.65
C GLU A 467 -8.61 -19.31 15.65
N THR A 468 -8.86 -20.61 15.58
CA THR A 468 -8.16 -21.48 14.62
C THR A 468 -8.50 -21.03 13.20
N PRO A 469 -7.52 -20.61 12.38
CA PRO A 469 -7.78 -20.16 11.02
C PRO A 469 -8.35 -21.29 10.16
N ILE A 470 -9.42 -21.00 9.42
CA ILE A 470 -10.00 -21.93 8.44
C ILE A 470 -9.25 -21.77 7.11
N GLN A 471 -8.86 -22.88 6.49
CA GLN A 471 -8.25 -22.85 5.17
C GLN A 471 -9.25 -22.30 4.13
N PRO A 472 -8.90 -21.26 3.36
CA PRO A 472 -9.81 -20.71 2.36
C PRO A 472 -10.07 -21.73 1.23
N PRO A 473 -11.14 -21.57 0.42
CA PRO A 473 -11.33 -22.34 -0.80
C PRO A 473 -10.15 -22.18 -1.77
N ALA A 474 -9.86 -23.22 -2.56
CA ALA A 474 -8.83 -23.13 -3.60
C ALA A 474 -9.24 -22.12 -4.67
N ALA A 475 -8.30 -21.31 -5.16
CA ALA A 475 -8.52 -20.55 -6.38
C ALA A 475 -8.49 -21.50 -7.59
N ASP A 476 -9.35 -21.24 -8.58
CA ASP A 476 -9.41 -22.04 -9.81
C ASP A 476 -8.16 -21.84 -10.68
N THR A 477 -7.69 -20.59 -10.76
CA THR A 477 -6.50 -20.19 -11.50
C THR A 477 -5.71 -19.16 -10.71
N TRP A 478 -4.46 -18.92 -11.12
CA TRP A 478 -3.64 -17.90 -10.47
C TRP A 478 -4.22 -16.48 -10.64
N GLN A 479 -4.97 -16.21 -11.71
CA GLN A 479 -5.63 -14.90 -11.94
C GLN A 479 -6.74 -14.59 -10.92
N THR A 480 -7.37 -15.62 -10.36
CA THR A 480 -8.47 -15.48 -9.39
C THR A 480 -8.02 -15.64 -7.95
N LEU A 481 -6.70 -15.73 -7.72
CA LEU A 481 -6.13 -15.77 -6.37
C LEU A 481 -6.54 -14.52 -5.59
N VAL A 482 -6.99 -14.75 -4.35
CA VAL A 482 -7.21 -13.71 -3.36
C VAL A 482 -6.07 -13.80 -2.35
N ASN A 483 -5.30 -12.73 -2.23
CA ASN A 483 -4.20 -12.64 -1.27
C ASN A 483 -4.69 -12.84 0.18
N GLU A 484 -3.84 -13.43 1.00
CA GLU A 484 -4.01 -13.56 2.44
C GLU A 484 -4.10 -12.17 3.08
N PRO A 485 -5.15 -11.88 3.86
CA PRO A 485 -5.22 -10.62 4.60
C PRO A 485 -4.27 -10.61 5.79
N ASP A 486 -3.65 -9.45 6.00
CA ASP A 486 -2.90 -9.14 7.21
C ASP A 486 -3.80 -9.18 8.46
N THR A 487 -3.19 -9.12 9.63
CA THR A 487 -3.94 -9.02 10.89
C THR A 487 -4.61 -7.66 10.99
N ASP A 488 -5.94 -7.64 11.17
CA ASP A 488 -6.66 -6.38 11.40
C ASP A 488 -6.46 -5.93 12.85
N TRP A 489 -5.55 -4.99 13.05
CA TRP A 489 -5.20 -4.46 14.36
C TRP A 489 -6.26 -3.51 14.94
N ALA A 490 -7.29 -3.12 14.19
CA ALA A 490 -8.42 -2.35 14.73
C ALA A 490 -9.23 -3.17 15.75
N VAL A 491 -9.19 -4.50 15.63
CA VAL A 491 -9.85 -5.45 16.54
C VAL A 491 -9.01 -5.62 17.82
N PRO A 492 -9.51 -5.22 19.01
CA PRO A 492 -8.72 -5.24 20.24
C PRO A 492 -8.15 -6.61 20.64
N ASP A 493 -8.86 -7.69 20.34
CA ASP A 493 -8.44 -9.06 20.62
C ASP A 493 -7.10 -9.42 19.96
N ASN A 494 -6.83 -8.88 18.78
CA ASN A 494 -5.60 -9.13 18.03
C ASN A 494 -4.39 -8.45 18.71
N SER A 495 -4.57 -7.23 19.24
CA SER A 495 -3.54 -6.53 20.02
C SER A 495 -3.17 -7.32 21.29
N ALA A 496 -4.17 -7.87 21.99
CA ALA A 496 -3.95 -8.68 23.19
C ALA A 496 -3.26 -10.01 22.86
N TRP A 497 -3.69 -10.67 21.79
CA TRP A 497 -3.10 -11.93 21.32
C TRP A 497 -1.61 -11.78 21.01
N ILE A 498 -1.21 -10.72 20.30
CA ILE A 498 0.21 -10.56 19.97
C ILE A 498 1.03 -10.17 21.20
N ALA A 499 0.51 -9.35 22.11
CA ALA A 499 1.19 -9.03 23.36
C ALA A 499 1.48 -10.29 24.20
N GLU A 500 0.51 -11.19 24.33
CA GLU A 500 0.69 -12.49 24.99
C GLU A 500 1.72 -13.37 24.27
N THR A 501 1.67 -13.41 22.95
CA THR A 501 2.63 -14.15 22.12
C THR A 501 4.05 -13.66 22.35
N LEU A 502 4.28 -12.35 22.33
CA LEU A 502 5.60 -11.77 22.59
C LEU A 502 6.07 -12.03 24.03
N ASN A 503 5.17 -11.94 25.02
CA ASN A 503 5.51 -12.27 26.41
C ASN A 503 5.97 -13.73 26.58
N HIS A 504 5.40 -14.66 25.81
CA HIS A 504 5.85 -16.05 25.78
C HIS A 504 7.23 -16.17 25.12
N TRP A 505 7.40 -15.59 23.93
CA TRP A 505 8.66 -15.65 23.18
C TRP A 505 9.83 -14.98 23.87
N GLN A 506 9.60 -13.91 24.63
CA GLN A 506 10.65 -13.18 25.34
C GLN A 506 11.41 -14.05 26.36
N ARG A 507 10.76 -15.12 26.86
CA ARG A 507 11.33 -16.08 27.82
C ARG A 507 12.17 -17.17 27.14
N ARG A 508 11.90 -17.48 25.87
CA ARG A 508 12.57 -18.53 25.07
C ARG A 508 13.95 -18.11 24.59
N CYS A 509 14.84 -17.84 25.53
CA CYS A 509 16.20 -17.37 25.25
C CYS A 509 17.20 -17.92 26.26
N ASN A 510 18.48 -17.79 25.94
CA ASN A 510 19.62 -18.30 26.72
C ASN A 510 19.46 -19.80 27.02
N ASP A 511 19.25 -20.18 28.28
CA ASP A 511 19.08 -21.59 28.68
C ASP A 511 17.81 -22.21 28.08
N GLU A 512 16.79 -21.39 27.78
CA GLU A 512 15.55 -21.79 27.11
C GLU A 512 15.54 -21.41 25.62
N ALA A 513 16.70 -21.08 25.02
CA ALA A 513 16.79 -20.81 23.60
C ALA A 513 16.36 -22.04 22.77
N THR A 514 15.81 -21.81 21.59
CA THR A 514 15.32 -22.90 20.74
C THR A 514 16.49 -23.70 20.16
N GLU A 515 16.46 -25.02 20.28
CA GLU A 515 17.47 -25.93 19.73
C GLU A 515 16.97 -26.49 18.40
N VAL A 516 17.54 -26.02 17.29
CA VAL A 516 17.19 -26.52 15.95
C VAL A 516 17.89 -27.86 15.72
N SER A 517 17.09 -28.90 15.54
CA SER A 517 17.57 -30.25 15.22
C SER A 517 17.60 -30.45 13.70
N LEU A 518 18.73 -30.94 13.18
CA LEU A 518 18.89 -31.27 11.76
C LEU A 518 19.12 -32.76 11.58
N THR A 519 18.53 -33.32 10.53
CA THR A 519 18.70 -34.72 10.14
C THR A 519 19.15 -34.79 8.68
N ILE A 520 20.17 -35.58 8.38
CA ILE A 520 20.59 -35.88 7.01
C ILE A 520 20.54 -37.39 6.86
N ASN A 521 19.79 -37.90 5.88
CA ASN A 521 19.60 -39.35 5.67
C ASN A 521 19.12 -40.08 6.95
N ASP A 522 18.12 -39.51 7.63
CA ASP A 522 17.58 -39.97 8.92
C ASP A 522 18.57 -40.03 10.09
N GLU A 523 19.79 -39.54 9.92
CA GLU A 523 20.77 -39.41 10.99
C GLU A 523 20.74 -38.00 11.61
N LEU A 524 20.57 -37.93 12.92
CA LEU A 524 20.59 -36.68 13.67
C LEU A 524 22.00 -36.09 13.68
N ILE A 525 22.14 -34.84 13.25
CA ILE A 525 23.39 -34.10 13.31
C ILE A 525 23.60 -33.58 14.72
N VAL A 526 24.55 -34.18 15.45
CA VAL A 526 24.95 -33.73 16.78
C VAL A 526 26.01 -32.62 16.64
N PRO A 527 25.73 -31.37 17.07
CA PRO A 527 26.73 -30.33 17.05
C PRO A 527 27.83 -30.60 18.08
N THR A 528 29.07 -30.43 17.65
CA THR A 528 30.25 -30.22 18.49
C THR A 528 30.38 -28.74 18.87
N ALA A 529 31.24 -28.42 19.84
CA ALA A 529 31.53 -27.03 20.19
C ALA A 529 32.02 -26.17 19.00
N GLN A 530 32.67 -26.77 18.00
CA GLN A 530 33.24 -26.05 16.85
C GLN A 530 32.19 -25.72 15.77
N ASN A 531 31.13 -26.51 15.66
CA ASN A 531 30.06 -26.32 14.66
C ASN A 531 28.70 -25.98 15.30
N LEU A 532 28.67 -25.54 16.55
CA LEU A 532 27.46 -25.00 17.17
C LEU A 532 27.26 -23.53 16.74
N GLY A 533 26.23 -23.31 15.92
CA GLY A 533 25.64 -22.03 15.55
C GLY A 533 24.80 -21.43 16.65
N GLN A 534 24.81 -20.10 16.74
CA GLN A 534 23.93 -19.33 17.60
C GLN A 534 23.41 -18.12 16.84
N SER A 535 22.12 -17.83 16.97
CA SER A 535 21.56 -16.53 16.60
C SER A 535 21.22 -15.73 17.85
N LEU A 536 21.41 -14.42 17.75
CA LEU A 536 21.32 -13.47 18.86
C LEU A 536 20.16 -12.51 18.62
N ASP A 537 19.57 -12.02 19.71
CA ASP A 537 18.52 -11.01 19.66
C ASP A 537 19.12 -9.62 19.37
N PRO A 538 18.78 -8.96 18.23
CA PRO A 538 19.34 -7.65 17.92
C PRO A 538 18.84 -6.52 18.85
N SER A 539 17.70 -6.73 19.52
CA SER A 539 17.13 -5.79 20.50
C SER A 539 17.75 -5.94 21.89
N ARG A 540 18.23 -7.14 22.23
CA ARG A 540 18.82 -7.48 23.52
C ARG A 540 20.21 -8.08 23.30
N PRO A 541 21.28 -7.26 23.28
CA PRO A 541 22.63 -7.72 23.02
C PRO A 541 23.02 -8.92 23.91
N ASP A 542 23.78 -9.85 23.33
CA ASP A 542 24.29 -11.08 23.96
C ASP A 542 23.22 -12.12 24.36
N VAL A 543 21.93 -11.86 24.11
CA VAL A 543 20.86 -12.84 24.36
C VAL A 543 20.78 -13.82 23.20
N VAL A 544 20.99 -15.11 23.50
CA VAL A 544 20.89 -16.20 22.52
C VAL A 544 19.43 -16.60 22.35
N VAL A 545 18.91 -16.65 21.13
CA VAL A 545 17.51 -17.04 20.86
C VAL A 545 17.39 -18.42 20.22
N CYS A 546 18.42 -18.85 19.50
CA CYS A 546 18.46 -20.16 18.87
C CYS A 546 19.89 -20.70 18.83
N ARG A 547 20.02 -22.02 18.96
CA ARG A 547 21.23 -22.78 18.69
C ARG A 547 20.96 -23.81 17.61
N TYR A 548 21.93 -24.04 16.74
CA TYR A 548 21.76 -24.92 15.58
C TYR A 548 23.09 -25.54 15.15
N PRO A 549 23.12 -26.76 14.59
CA PRO A 549 24.33 -27.30 13.99
C PRO A 549 24.66 -26.59 12.67
N ARG A 550 25.88 -26.06 12.55
CA ARG A 550 26.47 -25.63 11.27
C ARG A 550 26.96 -26.86 10.51
N LEU A 551 26.48 -27.03 9.28
CA LEU A 551 26.87 -28.15 8.43
C LEU A 551 28.27 -27.96 7.86
N THR A 552 29.03 -29.04 7.85
CA THR A 552 30.32 -29.17 7.16
C THR A 552 30.12 -29.38 5.67
N ILE A 553 31.19 -29.20 4.87
CA ILE A 553 31.13 -29.41 3.42
C ILE A 553 30.68 -30.83 3.04
N ASP A 554 31.14 -31.86 3.76
CA ASP A 554 30.75 -33.25 3.49
C ASP A 554 29.26 -33.49 3.74
N GLN A 555 28.70 -32.85 4.78
CA GLN A 555 27.27 -32.90 5.07
C GLN A 555 26.44 -32.14 4.03
N VAL A 556 26.91 -30.98 3.56
CA VAL A 556 26.25 -30.24 2.49
C VAL A 556 26.23 -31.06 1.18
N ASN A 557 27.36 -31.67 0.83
CA ASN A 557 27.45 -32.54 -0.34
C ASN A 557 26.53 -33.77 -0.20
N ALA A 558 26.47 -34.39 0.97
CA ALA A 558 25.55 -35.50 1.23
C ALA A 558 24.07 -35.09 1.05
N SER A 559 23.65 -33.91 1.52
CA SER A 559 22.32 -33.36 1.27
C SER A 559 22.06 -33.15 -0.23
N ALA A 560 23.02 -32.57 -0.96
CA ALA A 560 22.91 -32.39 -2.41
C ALA A 560 22.78 -33.74 -3.15
N ASP A 561 23.53 -34.76 -2.74
CA ASP A 561 23.47 -36.10 -3.33
C ASP A 561 22.14 -36.81 -3.06
N ILE A 562 21.53 -36.59 -1.90
CA ILE A 562 20.20 -37.11 -1.57
C ILE A 562 19.14 -36.40 -2.41
N ALA A 563 19.18 -35.07 -2.47
CA ALA A 563 18.26 -34.27 -3.28
C ALA A 563 18.35 -34.62 -4.77
N ASN A 564 19.57 -34.88 -5.27
CA ASN A 564 19.79 -35.29 -6.66
C ASN A 564 19.19 -36.68 -6.94
N ARG A 565 19.42 -37.66 -6.06
CA ARG A 565 18.86 -39.02 -6.17
C ARG A 565 17.33 -39.08 -6.05
N ASP A 566 16.73 -38.12 -5.34
CA ASP A 566 15.29 -38.01 -5.09
C ASP A 566 14.62 -39.33 -4.66
N PRO A 567 15.03 -39.95 -3.54
CA PRO A 567 14.43 -41.21 -3.07
C PRO A 567 12.93 -41.07 -2.76
N SER A 568 12.45 -39.86 -2.49
CA SER A 568 11.04 -39.56 -2.24
C SER A 568 10.18 -39.56 -3.52
N GLY A 569 10.80 -39.51 -4.69
CA GLY A 569 10.12 -39.38 -5.97
C GLY A 569 9.34 -38.07 -6.12
N TRP A 570 9.78 -36.98 -5.49
CA TRP A 570 9.09 -35.68 -5.56
C TRP A 570 8.94 -35.19 -7.00
N HIS A 571 9.94 -35.40 -7.86
CA HIS A 571 9.88 -35.00 -9.27
C HIS A 571 8.80 -35.73 -10.08
N THR A 572 8.30 -36.86 -9.59
CA THR A 572 7.24 -37.64 -10.24
C THR A 572 5.83 -37.24 -9.79
N LYS A 573 5.71 -36.39 -8.76
CA LYS A 573 4.42 -35.92 -8.27
C LYS A 573 3.71 -35.07 -9.32
N SER A 574 2.41 -35.28 -9.45
CA SER A 574 1.61 -34.48 -10.37
C SER A 574 1.51 -33.02 -9.87
N PRO A 575 1.36 -32.04 -10.78
CA PRO A 575 1.13 -30.64 -10.39
C PRO A 575 -0.06 -30.44 -9.44
N ASP A 576 -1.09 -31.29 -9.53
CA ASP A 576 -2.25 -31.24 -8.64
C ASP A 576 -1.91 -31.75 -7.21
N GLU A 577 -1.13 -32.82 -7.08
CA GLU A 577 -0.65 -33.30 -5.77
C GLU A 577 0.27 -32.28 -5.08
N ILE A 578 1.16 -31.66 -5.85
CA ILE A 578 2.06 -30.61 -5.35
C ILE A 578 1.23 -29.40 -4.90
N HIS A 579 0.25 -28.98 -5.68
CA HIS A 579 -0.67 -27.90 -5.33
C HIS A 579 -1.38 -28.16 -4.00
N LEU A 580 -2.00 -29.33 -3.83
CA LEU A 580 -2.67 -29.68 -2.56
C LEU A 580 -1.71 -29.71 -1.37
N THR A 581 -0.44 -30.09 -1.59
CA THR A 581 0.59 -30.11 -0.54
C THR A 581 1.02 -28.70 -0.14
N LEU A 582 1.33 -27.83 -1.11
CA LEU A 582 1.72 -26.46 -0.82
C LEU A 582 0.57 -25.61 -0.25
N ARG A 583 -0.69 -25.90 -0.60
CA ARG A 583 -1.85 -25.32 0.09
C ARG A 583 -1.92 -25.73 1.56
N ARG A 584 -1.55 -26.97 1.90
CA ARG A 584 -1.43 -27.40 3.30
C ARG A 584 -0.27 -26.70 4.01
N ALA A 585 0.84 -26.43 3.32
CA ALA A 585 1.93 -25.61 3.87
C ALA A 585 1.45 -24.18 4.18
N ALA A 586 0.70 -23.55 3.27
CA ALA A 586 0.05 -22.25 3.51
C ALA A 586 -0.85 -22.28 4.76
N GLN A 587 -1.60 -23.37 4.96
CA GLN A 587 -2.43 -23.53 6.16
C GLN A 587 -1.60 -23.69 7.44
N TRP A 588 -0.48 -24.40 7.41
CA TRP A 588 0.45 -24.47 8.55
C TRP A 588 1.05 -23.11 8.90
N LEU A 589 1.40 -22.30 7.90
CA LEU A 589 1.86 -20.92 8.12
C LEU A 589 0.78 -20.06 8.77
N ARG A 590 -0.50 -20.19 8.36
CA ARG A 590 -1.64 -19.52 9.03
C ARG A 590 -1.76 -19.93 10.50
N LEU A 591 -1.72 -21.23 10.78
CA LEU A 591 -1.82 -21.78 12.13
C LEU A 591 -0.66 -21.31 13.03
N ARG A 592 0.53 -21.10 12.46
CA ARG A 592 1.74 -20.68 13.16
C ARG A 592 2.02 -19.17 13.10
N ARG A 593 1.09 -18.35 12.59
CA ARG A 593 1.34 -16.90 12.36
C ARG A 593 1.93 -16.19 13.58
N GLY A 594 1.38 -16.43 14.77
CA GLY A 594 1.90 -15.84 16.03
C GLY A 594 3.31 -16.30 16.36
N GLU A 595 3.58 -17.61 16.26
CA GLU A 595 4.91 -18.17 16.51
C GLU A 595 5.95 -17.66 15.52
N LEU A 596 5.59 -17.53 14.24
CA LEU A 596 6.45 -16.98 13.19
C LEU A 596 6.76 -15.49 13.44
N ILE A 597 5.77 -14.70 13.85
CA ILE A 597 5.98 -13.30 14.26
C ILE A 597 6.93 -13.24 15.46
N GLY A 598 6.70 -14.06 16.49
CA GLY A 598 7.55 -14.13 17.68
C GLY A 598 9.00 -14.47 17.35
N ALA A 599 9.23 -15.45 16.47
CA ALA A 599 10.57 -15.82 16.01
C ALA A 599 11.25 -14.69 15.22
N MET A 600 10.54 -14.00 14.33
CA MET A 600 11.09 -12.87 13.56
C MET A 600 11.42 -11.65 14.45
N VAL A 601 10.62 -11.40 15.49
CA VAL A 601 10.91 -10.37 16.50
C VAL A 601 12.17 -10.76 17.28
N ALA A 602 12.27 -12.01 17.73
CA ALA A 602 13.36 -12.49 18.56
C ALA A 602 14.70 -12.60 17.82
N GLU A 603 14.70 -13.17 16.62
CA GLU A 603 15.93 -13.46 15.86
C GLU A 603 16.33 -12.31 14.93
N GLY A 604 15.36 -11.68 14.28
CA GLY A 604 15.60 -10.64 13.27
C GLY A 604 15.44 -9.21 13.78
N GLY A 605 14.92 -9.01 15.00
CA GLY A 605 14.62 -7.66 15.52
C GLY A 605 13.54 -6.93 14.71
N LYS A 606 12.68 -7.66 14.00
CA LYS A 606 11.56 -7.08 13.24
C LYS A 606 10.48 -6.59 14.19
N THR A 607 9.87 -5.44 13.90
CA THR A 607 8.65 -5.04 14.59
C THR A 607 7.48 -5.92 14.13
N VAL A 608 6.46 -6.07 14.96
CA VAL A 608 5.24 -6.82 14.60
C VAL A 608 4.60 -6.28 13.31
N ALA A 609 4.62 -4.96 13.12
CA ALA A 609 4.07 -4.30 11.93
C ALA A 609 4.81 -4.67 10.63
N GLU A 610 6.07 -5.11 10.72
CA GLU A 610 6.86 -5.58 9.57
C GLU A 610 6.84 -7.11 9.44
N ALA A 611 6.68 -7.84 10.55
CA ALA A 611 6.65 -9.29 10.59
C ALA A 611 5.30 -9.88 10.13
N ASP A 612 4.18 -9.26 10.49
CA ASP A 612 2.84 -9.79 10.14
C ASP A 612 2.57 -9.81 8.62
N PRO A 613 2.88 -8.75 7.83
CA PRO A 613 2.74 -8.80 6.38
C PRO A 613 3.66 -9.84 5.72
N GLU A 614 4.82 -10.11 6.31
CA GLU A 614 5.74 -11.13 5.80
C GLU A 614 5.17 -12.56 5.93
N VAL A 615 4.39 -12.84 6.98
CA VAL A 615 3.66 -14.11 7.07
C VAL A 615 2.62 -14.21 5.95
N SER A 616 1.90 -13.13 5.67
CA SER A 616 0.92 -13.09 4.57
C SER A 616 1.59 -13.32 3.21
N GLU A 617 2.74 -12.69 2.96
CA GLU A 617 3.52 -12.88 1.74
C GLU A 617 4.01 -14.34 1.57
N ALA A 618 4.48 -14.98 2.64
CA ALA A 618 4.88 -16.39 2.64
C ALA A 618 3.69 -17.33 2.32
N ILE A 619 2.52 -17.06 2.90
CA ILE A 619 1.27 -17.78 2.62
C ILE A 619 0.89 -17.62 1.14
N ASP A 620 0.96 -16.39 0.63
CA ASP A 620 0.62 -16.09 -0.75
C ASP A 620 1.52 -16.84 -1.74
N PHE A 621 2.83 -16.94 -1.49
CA PHE A 621 3.72 -17.74 -2.33
C PHE A 621 3.32 -19.22 -2.39
N CYS A 622 2.95 -19.80 -1.26
CA CYS A 622 2.50 -21.20 -1.17
C CYS A 622 1.18 -21.44 -1.91
N GLU A 623 0.26 -20.47 -1.95
CA GLU A 623 -1.00 -20.58 -2.69
C GLU A 623 -0.81 -20.25 -4.18
N PHE A 624 0.05 -19.28 -4.51
CA PHE A 624 0.21 -18.73 -5.87
C PHE A 624 1.05 -19.60 -6.80
N TYR A 625 2.26 -19.97 -6.39
CA TYR A 625 3.19 -20.67 -7.28
C TYR A 625 2.69 -22.02 -7.79
N PRO A 626 2.05 -22.90 -7.01
CA PRO A 626 1.50 -24.13 -7.57
C PRO A 626 0.41 -23.88 -8.62
N LEU A 627 -0.36 -22.80 -8.54
CA LEU A 627 -1.34 -22.44 -9.57
C LEU A 627 -0.65 -22.03 -10.88
N THR A 628 0.45 -21.29 -10.79
CA THR A 628 1.26 -20.93 -11.97
C THR A 628 1.97 -22.14 -12.57
N ALA A 629 2.50 -23.05 -11.74
CA ALA A 629 3.12 -24.29 -12.19
C ALA A 629 2.12 -25.19 -12.93
N ARG A 630 0.90 -25.34 -12.40
CA ARG A 630 -0.22 -26.06 -13.07
C ARG A 630 -0.62 -25.41 -14.41
N HIS A 631 -0.48 -24.09 -14.53
CA HIS A 631 -0.73 -23.40 -15.79
C HIS A 631 0.35 -23.77 -16.83
N TRP A 632 1.62 -23.71 -16.44
CA TRP A 632 2.75 -24.01 -17.34
C TRP A 632 2.91 -25.48 -17.67
N SER A 633 2.56 -26.40 -16.75
CA SER A 633 2.65 -27.84 -16.96
C SER A 633 1.73 -28.37 -18.07
N LYS A 634 0.76 -27.56 -18.53
CA LYS A 634 -0.10 -27.87 -19.68
C LYS A 634 0.63 -27.76 -21.02
N ARG A 635 1.80 -27.12 -21.07
CA ARG A 635 2.65 -27.03 -22.27
C ARG A 635 3.61 -28.20 -22.30
N ALA A 636 3.72 -28.88 -23.46
CA ALA A 636 4.44 -30.16 -23.60
C ALA A 636 5.97 -30.09 -23.32
N ALA A 637 6.52 -28.87 -23.24
CA ALA A 637 7.94 -28.57 -23.17
C ALA A 637 8.50 -28.37 -21.74
N VAL A 638 7.68 -28.38 -20.69
CA VAL A 638 8.09 -27.94 -19.35
C VAL A 638 8.25 -29.13 -18.39
N SER A 639 9.44 -29.28 -17.81
CA SER A 639 9.76 -30.33 -16.82
C SER A 639 10.57 -29.78 -15.63
N PRO A 640 10.63 -30.48 -14.48
CA PRO A 640 11.50 -30.08 -13.38
C PRO A 640 12.96 -29.97 -13.83
N ARG A 641 13.68 -28.97 -13.33
CA ARG A 641 15.10 -28.78 -13.67
C ARG A 641 16.02 -29.71 -12.88
N GLY A 642 15.72 -29.96 -11.59
CA GLY A 642 16.51 -30.84 -10.72
C GLY A 642 16.61 -30.32 -9.29
N VAL A 643 17.82 -30.05 -8.82
CA VAL A 643 18.12 -29.54 -7.47
C VAL A 643 18.33 -28.03 -7.50
N VAL A 644 17.62 -27.31 -6.63
CA VAL A 644 17.69 -25.86 -6.50
C VAL A 644 18.24 -25.49 -5.13
N ALA A 645 19.35 -24.74 -5.10
CA ALA A 645 19.82 -24.12 -3.87
C ALA A 645 19.15 -22.76 -3.69
N VAL A 646 18.51 -22.55 -2.54
CA VAL A 646 17.85 -21.29 -2.18
C VAL A 646 18.67 -20.62 -1.09
N ILE A 647 19.38 -19.55 -1.45
CA ILE A 647 20.30 -18.81 -0.57
C ILE A 647 19.65 -17.46 -0.20
N THR A 648 19.23 -17.33 1.05
CA THR A 648 18.33 -16.24 1.47
C THR A 648 18.95 -15.24 2.45
N PRO A 649 18.43 -14.00 2.50
CA PRO A 649 18.90 -12.96 3.39
C PRO A 649 18.20 -13.03 4.74
N TRP A 650 18.67 -12.22 5.69
CA TRP A 650 18.10 -12.11 7.04
C TRP A 650 16.96 -11.08 7.14
N ASN A 651 16.85 -10.14 6.19
CA ASN A 651 15.95 -9.00 6.30
C ASN A 651 14.50 -9.30 5.92
N PHE A 652 14.24 -10.42 5.23
CA PHE A 652 12.93 -11.06 5.07
C PHE A 652 13.14 -12.56 5.28
N PRO A 653 13.31 -12.98 6.55
CA PRO A 653 13.75 -14.32 6.91
C PRO A 653 12.69 -15.40 6.73
N LEU A 654 11.44 -15.05 6.41
CA LEU A 654 10.33 -15.96 6.18
C LEU A 654 9.85 -15.91 4.73
N ALA A 655 9.48 -14.74 4.21
CA ALA A 655 8.81 -14.65 2.91
C ALA A 655 9.74 -14.99 1.74
N ILE A 656 10.95 -14.44 1.72
CA ILE A 656 11.93 -14.72 0.65
C ILE A 656 12.34 -16.20 0.61
N PRO A 657 12.71 -16.86 1.74
CA PRO A 657 12.97 -18.30 1.71
C PRO A 657 11.73 -19.11 1.34
N CYS A 658 10.54 -18.74 1.83
CA CYS A 658 9.29 -19.40 1.45
C CYS A 658 9.03 -19.28 -0.05
N GLY A 659 9.23 -18.09 -0.64
CA GLY A 659 9.05 -17.85 -2.07
C GLY A 659 9.97 -18.71 -2.93
N GLY A 660 11.26 -18.75 -2.62
CA GLY A 660 12.22 -19.59 -3.34
C GLY A 660 11.91 -21.10 -3.21
N VAL A 661 11.62 -21.56 -1.99
CA VAL A 661 11.25 -22.96 -1.71
C VAL A 661 9.95 -23.35 -2.41
N ALA A 662 8.89 -22.54 -2.28
CA ALA A 662 7.60 -22.80 -2.87
C ALA A 662 7.67 -22.78 -4.40
N ALA A 663 8.39 -21.83 -5.01
CA ALA A 663 8.57 -21.77 -6.46
C ALA A 663 9.29 -23.02 -7.01
N ALA A 664 10.39 -23.44 -6.36
CA ALA A 664 11.16 -24.60 -6.77
C ALA A 664 10.35 -25.91 -6.61
N LEU A 665 9.75 -26.13 -5.42
CA LEU A 665 8.93 -27.32 -5.16
C LEU A 665 7.70 -27.39 -6.07
N SER A 666 7.08 -26.25 -6.41
CA SER A 666 5.93 -26.19 -7.32
C SER A 666 6.21 -26.80 -8.69
N MET A 667 7.46 -26.69 -9.16
CA MET A 667 7.93 -27.26 -10.43
C MET A 667 8.46 -28.69 -10.30
N GLY A 668 8.34 -29.34 -9.13
CA GLY A 668 8.85 -30.70 -8.89
C GLY A 668 10.37 -30.77 -8.62
N ASN A 669 11.02 -29.64 -8.36
CA ASN A 669 12.44 -29.62 -7.99
C ASN A 669 12.64 -30.01 -6.53
N ARG A 670 13.85 -30.44 -6.17
CA ARG A 670 14.28 -30.64 -4.77
C ARG A 670 15.07 -29.42 -4.32
N VAL A 671 15.01 -29.10 -3.04
CA VAL A 671 15.48 -27.81 -2.51
C VAL A 671 16.52 -27.99 -1.41
N LEU A 672 17.61 -27.23 -1.52
CA LEU A 672 18.60 -27.01 -0.47
C LEU A 672 18.46 -25.57 0.03
N LEU A 673 17.80 -25.37 1.17
CA LEU A 673 17.62 -24.04 1.76
C LEU A 673 18.83 -23.68 2.63
N LYS A 674 19.62 -22.70 2.19
CA LYS A 674 20.70 -22.09 2.98
C LYS A 674 20.24 -20.71 3.48
N PRO A 675 19.79 -20.59 4.74
CA PRO A 675 19.42 -19.30 5.31
C PRO A 675 20.65 -18.44 5.65
N ALA A 676 20.41 -17.15 5.90
CA ALA A 676 21.38 -16.31 6.61
C ALA A 676 21.57 -16.83 8.04
N SER A 677 22.79 -16.69 8.58
CA SER A 677 23.10 -17.19 9.94
C SER A 677 22.30 -16.47 11.03
N GLN A 678 21.80 -15.27 10.74
CA GLN A 678 20.93 -14.47 11.60
C GLN A 678 19.45 -14.83 11.49
N SER A 679 19.08 -15.87 10.73
CA SER A 679 17.67 -16.20 10.48
C SER A 679 17.38 -17.71 10.42
N VAL A 680 18.16 -18.52 11.15
CA VAL A 680 18.07 -19.99 11.07
C VAL A 680 16.84 -20.50 11.82
N LEU A 681 16.45 -19.88 12.93
CA LEU A 681 15.24 -20.24 13.67
C LEU A 681 14.01 -20.11 12.77
N VAL A 682 13.84 -18.95 12.14
CA VAL A 682 12.68 -18.70 11.27
C VAL A 682 12.66 -19.66 10.08
N ALA A 683 13.83 -19.90 9.46
CA ALA A 683 13.94 -20.86 8.36
C ALA A 683 13.64 -22.30 8.79
N SER A 684 14.00 -22.70 10.02
CA SER A 684 13.66 -24.02 10.56
C SER A 684 12.17 -24.20 10.74
N MET A 685 11.48 -23.21 11.29
CA MET A 685 10.02 -23.23 11.47
C MET A 685 9.28 -23.24 10.13
N LEU A 686 9.84 -22.58 9.12
CA LEU A 686 9.37 -22.66 7.73
C LEU A 686 9.50 -24.09 7.20
N CYS A 687 10.68 -24.71 7.30
CA CYS A 687 10.88 -26.09 6.87
C CYS A 687 9.93 -27.06 7.57
N GLU A 688 9.73 -26.90 8.89
CA GLU A 688 8.75 -27.69 9.64
C GLU A 688 7.33 -27.54 9.09
N ALA A 689 6.89 -26.33 8.77
CA ALA A 689 5.57 -26.12 8.17
C ALA A 689 5.40 -26.85 6.82
N PHE A 690 6.47 -26.92 6.02
CA PHE A 690 6.48 -27.68 4.76
C PHE A 690 6.50 -29.19 5.02
N TRP A 691 7.33 -29.68 5.95
CA TRP A 691 7.37 -31.10 6.30
C TRP A 691 6.04 -31.59 6.87
N ASP A 692 5.43 -30.82 7.77
CA ASP A 692 4.11 -31.13 8.35
C ASP A 692 2.96 -31.04 7.33
N SER A 693 3.19 -30.36 6.21
CA SER A 693 2.25 -30.36 5.07
C SER A 693 2.34 -31.62 4.21
N GLY A 694 3.40 -32.42 4.40
CA GLY A 694 3.68 -33.64 3.62
C GLY A 694 4.77 -33.48 2.56
N VAL A 695 5.56 -32.40 2.58
CA VAL A 695 6.79 -32.33 1.76
C VAL A 695 7.84 -33.26 2.37
N PRO A 696 8.41 -34.20 1.60
CA PRO A 696 9.45 -35.11 2.11
C PRO A 696 10.70 -34.36 2.56
N ARG A 697 11.37 -34.84 3.62
CA ARG A 697 12.64 -34.25 4.10
C ARG A 697 13.77 -34.39 3.08
N GLU A 698 13.68 -35.41 2.23
CA GLU A 698 14.60 -35.65 1.12
C GLU A 698 14.38 -34.70 -0.06
N ALA A 699 13.22 -34.05 -0.13
CA ALA A 699 12.88 -33.04 -1.13
C ALA A 699 13.14 -31.60 -0.65
N LEU A 700 13.15 -31.35 0.66
CA LEU A 700 13.47 -30.04 1.26
C LEU A 700 14.47 -30.21 2.41
N HIS A 701 15.72 -29.82 2.16
CA HIS A 701 16.81 -29.85 3.13
C HIS A 701 17.05 -28.45 3.70
N LEU A 702 17.25 -28.37 5.02
CA LEU A 702 17.73 -27.17 5.70
C LEU A 702 19.24 -27.26 5.88
N VAL A 703 19.98 -26.32 5.29
CA VAL A 703 21.44 -26.38 5.11
C VAL A 703 22.15 -25.16 5.72
N PRO A 704 22.06 -24.93 7.04
CA PRO A 704 22.73 -23.81 7.69
C PRO A 704 24.25 -24.09 7.71
N CYS A 705 25.00 -23.33 6.92
CA CYS A 705 26.44 -23.46 6.79
C CYS A 705 27.09 -22.09 6.56
N ASP A 706 28.40 -22.03 6.75
CA ASP A 706 29.19 -20.82 6.53
C ASP A 706 29.29 -20.49 5.02
N GLU A 707 29.58 -19.23 4.69
CA GLU A 707 29.61 -18.77 3.29
C GLU A 707 30.59 -19.56 2.43
N THR A 708 31.78 -19.88 2.94
CA THR A 708 32.79 -20.66 2.22
C THR A 708 32.33 -22.10 1.95
N VAL A 709 31.55 -22.68 2.86
CA VAL A 709 30.97 -24.01 2.69
C VAL A 709 29.83 -23.98 1.69
N ALA A 710 28.98 -22.95 1.72
CA ALA A 710 27.92 -22.75 0.73
C ALA A 710 28.49 -22.55 -0.69
N GLU A 711 29.55 -21.76 -0.85
CA GLU A 711 30.20 -21.55 -2.14
C GLU A 711 30.77 -22.87 -2.70
N ALA A 712 31.49 -23.64 -1.87
CA ALA A 712 32.06 -24.92 -2.30
C ALA A 712 31.00 -26.03 -2.52
N GLY A 713 30.01 -26.13 -1.63
CA GLY A 713 29.07 -27.26 -1.57
C GLY A 713 27.75 -27.04 -2.31
N LEU A 714 27.37 -25.80 -2.59
CA LEU A 714 26.13 -25.45 -3.30
C LEU A 714 26.41 -24.78 -4.64
N VAL A 715 27.33 -23.82 -4.70
CA VAL A 715 27.57 -23.03 -5.93
C VAL A 715 28.47 -23.78 -6.91
N ALA A 716 29.61 -24.27 -6.44
CA ALA A 716 30.56 -25.05 -7.25
C ALA A 716 30.08 -26.49 -7.51
N ASN A 717 29.08 -26.96 -6.76
CA ASN A 717 28.60 -28.33 -6.85
C ASN A 717 27.75 -28.57 -8.11
N ARG A 718 28.16 -29.54 -8.93
CA ARG A 718 27.50 -29.88 -10.20
C ARG A 718 26.17 -30.62 -10.03
N ASN A 719 25.87 -31.13 -8.83
CA ASN A 719 24.57 -31.69 -8.48
C ASN A 719 23.52 -30.60 -8.19
N VAL A 720 23.88 -29.32 -8.19
CA VAL A 720 22.96 -28.19 -8.07
C VAL A 720 22.75 -27.55 -9.45
N ASP A 721 21.51 -27.56 -9.91
CA ASP A 721 21.13 -27.14 -11.28
C ASP A 721 20.78 -25.65 -11.38
N SER A 722 20.37 -25.05 -10.26
CA SER A 722 20.04 -23.63 -10.13
C SER A 722 20.36 -23.10 -8.74
N VAL A 723 20.70 -21.82 -8.69
CA VAL A 723 20.80 -21.07 -7.43
C VAL A 723 19.81 -19.90 -7.48
N ILE A 724 18.93 -19.82 -6.49
CA ILE A 724 18.16 -18.61 -6.18
C ILE A 724 18.92 -17.88 -5.09
N LEU A 725 19.38 -16.68 -5.39
CA LEU A 725 20.05 -15.79 -4.45
C LEU A 725 19.18 -14.57 -4.19
N THR A 726 18.99 -14.21 -2.92
CA THR A 726 18.64 -12.84 -2.58
C THR A 726 19.68 -12.27 -1.62
N GLY A 727 20.39 -11.22 -2.03
CA GLY A 727 21.52 -10.70 -1.27
C GLY A 727 22.31 -9.62 -2.01
N ALA A 728 23.57 -9.43 -1.63
CA ALA A 728 24.40 -8.37 -2.22
C ALA A 728 24.81 -8.69 -3.68
N THR A 729 24.87 -7.66 -4.54
CA THR A 729 25.38 -7.75 -5.92
C THR A 729 26.80 -8.33 -5.95
N SER A 730 27.63 -8.03 -4.94
CA SER A 730 28.98 -8.58 -4.84
C SER A 730 29.00 -10.10 -4.62
N THR A 731 28.00 -10.67 -3.93
CA THR A 731 27.86 -12.11 -3.72
C THR A 731 27.46 -12.80 -5.02
N ALA A 732 26.51 -12.24 -5.77
CA ALA A 732 26.13 -12.75 -7.09
C ALA A 732 27.33 -12.80 -8.06
N LYS A 733 28.13 -11.72 -8.11
CA LYS A 733 29.37 -11.67 -8.92
C LYS A 733 30.38 -12.74 -8.52
N ARG A 734 30.57 -13.00 -7.21
CA ARG A 734 31.45 -14.07 -6.73
C ARG A 734 30.96 -15.45 -7.18
N MET A 735 29.65 -15.72 -7.10
CA MET A 735 29.08 -16.99 -7.56
C MET A 735 29.33 -17.22 -9.05
N LEU A 736 29.12 -16.19 -9.88
CA LEU A 736 29.39 -16.27 -11.32
C LEU A 736 30.87 -16.42 -11.64
N ALA A 737 31.77 -15.84 -10.84
CA ALA A 737 33.21 -16.07 -10.99
C ALA A 737 33.62 -17.51 -10.66
N VAL A 738 32.94 -18.16 -9.69
CA VAL A 738 33.17 -19.57 -9.33
C VAL A 738 32.60 -20.51 -10.40
N ARG A 739 31.41 -20.22 -10.90
CA ARG A 739 30.72 -21.02 -11.93
C ARG A 739 30.03 -20.10 -12.95
N PRO A 740 30.71 -19.72 -14.04
CA PRO A 740 30.14 -18.83 -15.07
C PRO A 740 28.90 -19.40 -15.76
N ASP A 741 28.78 -20.73 -15.84
CA ASP A 741 27.63 -21.46 -16.39
C ASP A 741 26.48 -21.66 -15.39
N LEU A 742 26.55 -21.04 -14.20
CA LEU A 742 25.52 -21.21 -13.18
C LEU A 742 24.20 -20.57 -13.63
N ASN A 743 23.12 -21.35 -13.60
CA ASN A 743 21.77 -20.79 -13.68
C ASN A 743 21.44 -20.07 -12.37
N LEU A 744 21.82 -18.79 -12.31
CA LEU A 744 21.67 -17.92 -11.17
C LEU A 744 20.46 -17.01 -11.37
N LEU A 745 19.53 -17.07 -10.42
CA LEU A 745 18.46 -16.09 -10.26
C LEU A 745 18.82 -15.24 -9.06
N ALA A 746 19.38 -14.06 -9.27
CA ALA A 746 19.82 -13.19 -8.19
C ALA A 746 18.96 -11.92 -8.14
N GLU A 747 18.17 -11.79 -7.07
CA GLU A 747 17.61 -10.51 -6.66
C GLU A 747 18.61 -9.82 -5.73
N THR A 748 18.99 -8.61 -6.06
CA THR A 748 20.06 -7.90 -5.34
C THR A 748 19.63 -6.52 -4.86
N GLY A 749 20.59 -5.73 -4.36
CA GLY A 749 20.31 -4.46 -3.69
C GLY A 749 19.64 -3.40 -4.56
N GLY A 750 19.26 -2.30 -3.92
CA GLY A 750 18.60 -1.17 -4.57
C GLY A 750 19.11 0.17 -4.06
N LYS A 751 19.21 1.15 -4.96
CA LYS A 751 19.40 2.56 -4.61
C LYS A 751 18.15 3.35 -4.98
N ASN A 752 17.06 3.03 -4.29
CA ASN A 752 15.73 3.47 -4.68
C ASN A 752 15.50 4.93 -4.32
N ALA A 753 14.68 5.58 -5.15
CA ALA A 753 14.32 6.98 -5.03
C ALA A 753 12.80 7.20 -5.02
N THR A 754 12.36 8.21 -4.28
CA THR A 754 11.02 8.79 -4.42
C THR A 754 11.19 10.21 -4.94
N ILE A 755 10.52 10.52 -6.05
CA ILE A 755 10.47 11.86 -6.66
C ILE A 755 9.18 12.54 -6.20
N VAL A 756 9.27 13.78 -5.69
CA VAL A 756 8.12 14.57 -5.24
C VAL A 756 8.08 15.87 -6.04
N THR A 757 7.02 16.07 -6.81
CA THR A 757 6.81 17.27 -7.63
C THR A 757 6.05 18.34 -6.85
N ALA A 758 6.05 19.58 -7.35
CA ALA A 758 5.26 20.67 -6.78
C ALA A 758 3.74 20.42 -6.84
N MET A 759 3.30 19.45 -7.65
CA MET A 759 1.90 19.05 -7.78
C MET A 759 1.48 17.94 -6.81
N ALA A 760 2.38 17.48 -5.93
CA ALA A 760 2.12 16.42 -4.96
C ALA A 760 1.22 16.86 -3.79
N ASP A 761 0.60 15.87 -3.15
CA ASP A 761 0.08 16.03 -1.79
C ASP A 761 1.25 15.92 -0.79
N ARG A 762 1.74 17.08 -0.31
CA ARG A 762 2.95 17.19 0.50
C ARG A 762 2.92 16.33 1.77
N GLU A 763 1.78 16.27 2.46
CA GLU A 763 1.65 15.50 3.71
C GLU A 763 1.65 14.00 3.46
N LEU A 764 0.92 13.55 2.42
CA LEU A 764 0.94 12.14 2.00
C LEU A 764 2.33 11.73 1.52
N ALA A 765 3.01 12.57 0.75
CA ALA A 765 4.38 12.33 0.29
C ALA A 765 5.34 12.13 1.48
N ILE A 766 5.29 12.98 2.51
CA ILE A 766 6.11 12.81 3.73
C ILE A 766 5.78 11.48 4.41
N LYS A 767 4.50 11.15 4.58
CA LYS A 767 4.06 9.90 5.20
C LYS A 767 4.58 8.67 4.43
N HIS A 768 4.48 8.67 3.11
CA HIS A 768 4.94 7.56 2.26
C HIS A 768 6.47 7.44 2.27
N VAL A 769 7.19 8.55 2.21
CA VAL A 769 8.66 8.57 2.24
C VAL A 769 9.18 8.06 3.58
N ILE A 770 8.60 8.49 4.71
CA ILE A 770 9.02 8.04 6.04
C ILE A 770 8.80 6.54 6.22
N HIS A 771 7.62 6.04 5.81
CA HIS A 771 7.34 4.60 5.82
C HIS A 771 8.36 3.82 4.97
N SER A 772 8.63 4.30 3.76
CA SER A 772 9.51 3.62 2.80
C SER A 772 10.99 3.70 3.19
N ALA A 773 11.43 4.78 3.82
CA ALA A 773 12.83 5.00 4.19
C ALA A 773 13.23 4.32 5.50
N PHE A 774 12.31 4.27 6.48
CA PHE A 774 12.65 3.87 7.85
C PHE A 774 11.91 2.62 8.34
N GLY A 775 10.94 2.11 7.59
CA GLY A 775 10.37 0.78 7.83
C GLY A 775 11.47 -0.28 7.91
N HIS A 776 11.40 -1.15 8.92
CA HIS A 776 12.46 -2.10 9.28
C HIS A 776 13.86 -1.45 9.39
N ALA A 777 13.94 -0.22 9.91
CA ALA A 777 15.17 0.58 10.01
C ALA A 777 15.90 0.79 8.67
N GLY A 778 15.16 0.84 7.56
CA GLY A 778 15.72 1.01 6.22
C GLY A 778 16.44 -0.23 5.68
N GLN A 779 16.30 -1.39 6.33
CA GLN A 779 16.91 -2.66 5.95
C GLN A 779 16.05 -3.43 4.92
N LYS A 780 15.53 -2.72 3.92
CA LYS A 780 14.76 -3.31 2.82
C LYS A 780 15.50 -3.01 1.53
N CYS A 781 15.60 -4.01 0.64
CA CYS A 781 16.12 -3.78 -0.72
C CYS A 781 15.28 -2.72 -1.46
N SER A 782 13.99 -2.59 -1.12
CA SER A 782 13.06 -1.60 -1.66
C SER A 782 13.01 -0.26 -0.92
N ALA A 783 13.81 -0.06 0.14
CA ALA A 783 13.73 1.15 0.96
C ALA A 783 14.05 2.42 0.14
N THR A 784 13.28 3.49 0.35
CA THR A 784 13.57 4.79 -0.26
C THR A 784 14.82 5.38 0.41
N SER A 785 15.92 5.42 -0.33
CA SER A 785 17.21 5.96 0.15
C SER A 785 17.51 7.37 -0.37
N ILE A 786 16.85 7.76 -1.47
CA ILE A 786 16.97 9.07 -2.10
C ILE A 786 15.57 9.71 -2.15
N LEU A 787 15.45 10.93 -1.63
CA LEU A 787 14.27 11.78 -1.82
C LEU A 787 14.65 12.90 -2.78
N LEU A 788 14.07 12.90 -3.98
CA LEU A 788 14.24 13.96 -4.98
C LEU A 788 13.07 14.92 -4.87
N LEU A 789 13.34 16.16 -4.49
CA LEU A 789 12.33 17.20 -4.37
C LEU A 789 12.49 18.20 -5.51
N GLU A 790 11.37 18.53 -6.17
CA GLU A 790 11.36 19.68 -7.06
C GLU A 790 11.77 20.93 -6.29
N LYS A 791 12.49 21.83 -6.95
CA LYS A 791 13.05 23.04 -6.33
C LYS A 791 12.06 23.79 -5.43
N GLU A 792 10.81 23.95 -5.85
CA GLU A 792 9.77 24.59 -5.03
C GLU A 792 9.54 23.86 -3.69
N VAL A 793 9.45 22.52 -3.71
CA VAL A 793 9.23 21.69 -2.52
C VAL A 793 10.50 21.64 -1.65
N PHE A 794 11.67 21.62 -2.28
CA PHE A 794 12.96 21.67 -1.59
C PHE A 794 13.18 23.00 -0.85
N GLU A 795 12.71 24.11 -1.43
CA GLU A 795 12.83 25.45 -0.83
C GLU A 795 11.67 25.79 0.13
N ASP A 796 10.66 24.92 0.24
CA ASP A 796 9.54 25.07 1.18
C ASP A 796 9.96 24.70 2.62
N GLU A 797 10.07 25.72 3.47
CA GLU A 797 10.42 25.56 4.88
C GLU A 797 9.36 24.77 5.66
N SER A 798 8.06 24.87 5.32
CA SER A 798 7.02 24.08 6.00
C SER A 798 7.16 22.59 5.70
N PHE A 799 7.42 22.23 4.44
CA PHE A 799 7.71 20.85 4.04
C PHE A 799 8.94 20.32 4.79
N ARG A 800 10.02 21.11 4.82
CA ARG A 800 11.28 20.76 5.49
C ARG A 800 11.09 20.56 7.00
N GLU A 801 10.37 21.47 7.67
CA GLU A 801 10.07 21.36 9.10
C GLU A 801 9.19 20.14 9.41
N THR A 802 8.16 19.89 8.59
CA THR A 802 7.23 18.77 8.77
C THR A 802 7.94 17.44 8.57
N LEU A 803 8.80 17.32 7.56
CA LEU A 803 9.63 16.13 7.36
C LEU A 803 10.56 15.89 8.55
N ALA A 804 11.24 16.93 9.05
CA ALA A 804 12.07 16.82 10.24
C ALA A 804 11.28 16.37 11.47
N ASP A 805 10.14 17.01 11.74
CA ASP A 805 9.30 16.71 12.91
C ASP A 805 8.79 15.27 12.88
N ALA A 806 8.32 14.81 11.72
CA ALA A 806 7.82 13.47 11.54
C ALA A 806 8.92 12.41 11.74
N VAL A 807 10.14 12.65 11.25
CA VAL A 807 11.28 11.74 11.46
C VAL A 807 11.74 11.74 12.92
N GLU A 808 11.87 12.91 13.54
CA GLU A 808 12.27 13.03 14.95
C GLU A 808 11.27 12.37 15.91
N SER A 809 10.00 12.32 15.51
CA SER A 809 8.89 11.76 16.31
C SER A 809 8.79 10.24 16.24
N LEU A 810 9.56 9.57 15.38
CA LEU A 810 9.57 8.11 15.31
C LEU A 810 10.09 7.51 16.62
N ILE A 811 9.33 6.56 17.17
CA ILE A 811 9.74 5.79 18.34
C ILE A 811 10.75 4.74 17.88
N VAL A 812 11.99 4.90 18.33
CA VAL A 812 13.12 4.01 18.05
C VAL A 812 13.38 3.18 19.31
N GLY A 813 13.41 1.86 19.18
CA GLY A 813 13.43 1.01 20.36
C GLY A 813 13.61 -0.47 20.06
N SER A 814 13.41 -1.25 21.11
CA SER A 814 13.38 -2.71 21.03
C SER A 814 12.18 -3.18 20.21
N ALA A 815 12.37 -4.22 19.39
CA ALA A 815 11.29 -4.88 18.67
C ALA A 815 10.25 -5.55 19.57
N TRP A 816 10.59 -5.81 20.85
CA TRP A 816 9.68 -6.35 21.87
C TRP A 816 8.67 -5.31 22.36
N ASP A 817 8.95 -4.02 22.19
CA ASP A 817 8.02 -2.94 22.49
C ASP A 817 7.12 -2.68 21.27
N LEU A 818 5.83 -2.96 21.42
CA LEU A 818 4.84 -2.78 20.35
C LEU A 818 4.73 -1.32 19.87
N SER A 819 5.16 -0.34 20.67
CA SER A 819 5.16 1.08 20.29
C SER A 819 6.30 1.45 19.32
N THR A 820 7.34 0.62 19.24
CA THR A 820 8.50 0.83 18.37
C THR A 820 8.09 0.89 16.89
N LYS A 821 8.51 1.97 16.23
CA LYS A 821 8.37 2.16 14.76
C LYS A 821 9.64 1.79 14.01
N VAL A 822 10.79 2.09 14.61
CA VAL A 822 12.11 1.79 14.05
C VAL A 822 12.84 0.85 15.01
N GLY A 823 12.92 -0.43 14.61
CA GLY A 823 13.63 -1.47 15.36
C GLY A 823 15.16 -1.38 15.24
N PRO A 824 15.89 -2.33 15.83
CA PRO A 824 17.34 -2.42 15.70
C PRO A 824 17.77 -2.79 14.27
N LEU A 825 19.01 -2.44 13.94
CA LEU A 825 19.75 -3.07 12.86
C LEU A 825 20.00 -4.55 13.20
N ILE A 826 20.19 -5.40 12.19
CA ILE A 826 20.50 -6.83 12.45
C ILE A 826 21.86 -7.01 13.15
N SER A 827 22.78 -6.08 12.91
CA SER A 827 24.15 -6.09 13.43
C SER A 827 24.70 -4.66 13.47
N PRO A 828 25.82 -4.42 14.18
CA PRO A 828 26.41 -3.09 14.25
C PRO A 828 26.74 -2.56 12.84
N PRO A 829 26.63 -1.25 12.59
CA PRO A 829 26.73 -0.70 11.25
C PRO A 829 28.11 -0.97 10.64
N GLY A 830 28.11 -1.56 9.44
CA GLY A 830 29.32 -1.78 8.65
C GLY A 830 29.97 -0.46 8.19
N LYS A 831 31.06 -0.57 7.42
CA LYS A 831 31.84 0.60 6.95
C LYS A 831 30.99 1.60 6.14
N THR A 832 30.20 1.12 5.20
CA THR A 832 29.36 1.94 4.31
C THR A 832 28.30 2.70 5.11
N LEU A 833 27.53 2.00 5.95
CA LEU A 833 26.51 2.60 6.79
C LEU A 833 27.11 3.56 7.83
N THR A 834 28.24 3.19 8.46
CA THR A 834 28.94 4.08 9.40
C THR A 834 29.36 5.40 8.73
N ARG A 835 29.87 5.35 7.49
CA ARG A 835 30.17 6.57 6.73
C ARG A 835 28.90 7.38 6.47
N GLY A 836 27.83 6.71 6.05
CA GLY A 836 26.52 7.33 5.83
C GLY A 836 25.96 8.04 7.06
N LEU A 837 26.11 7.46 8.25
CA LEU A 837 25.61 7.99 9.52
C LEU A 837 26.49 9.08 10.12
N LYS A 838 27.81 9.09 9.86
CA LYS A 838 28.76 9.97 10.58
C LYS A 838 29.35 11.09 9.75
N THR A 839 29.25 11.04 8.43
CA THR A 839 29.94 11.98 7.54
C THR A 839 28.97 12.67 6.60
N LEU A 840 29.26 13.94 6.31
CA LEU A 840 28.62 14.76 5.28
C LEU A 840 29.68 15.09 4.23
N GLU A 841 29.25 15.22 2.98
CA GLU A 841 30.09 15.84 1.93
C GLU A 841 30.01 17.37 1.97
N ASP A 842 30.87 18.03 1.20
CA ASP A 842 30.84 19.49 1.05
C ASP A 842 29.45 19.93 0.56
N ASP A 843 28.90 20.99 1.16
CA ASP A 843 27.54 21.51 0.96
C ASP A 843 26.36 20.64 1.46
N GLU A 844 26.60 19.44 2.00
CA GLU A 844 25.56 18.67 2.69
C GLU A 844 25.32 19.22 4.12
N SER A 845 24.10 19.06 4.64
CA SER A 845 23.78 19.34 6.05
C SER A 845 22.88 18.26 6.62
N TRP A 846 22.86 18.12 7.95
CA TRP A 846 21.85 17.27 8.60
C TRP A 846 20.56 18.06 8.76
N LEU A 847 19.47 17.55 8.18
CA LEU A 847 18.12 17.96 8.58
C LEU A 847 17.74 17.30 9.91
N VAL A 848 18.04 16.01 10.03
CA VAL A 848 17.94 15.24 11.28
C VAL A 848 19.24 14.47 11.48
N VAL A 849 19.89 14.67 12.62
CA VAL A 849 21.16 14.01 12.94
C VAL A 849 20.87 12.59 13.43
N PRO A 850 21.47 11.54 12.83
CA PRO A 850 21.33 10.19 13.36
C PRO A 850 22.01 10.07 14.72
N GLU A 851 21.39 9.33 15.63
CA GLU A 851 21.89 9.16 17.00
C GLU A 851 22.01 7.68 17.34
N HIS A 852 23.15 7.27 17.89
CA HIS A 852 23.33 5.93 18.44
C HIS A 852 22.68 5.85 19.83
N ILE A 853 21.78 4.89 20.04
CA ILE A 853 21.18 4.67 21.35
C ILE A 853 22.16 3.91 22.26
N VAL A 854 22.59 4.57 23.34
CA VAL A 854 23.53 4.00 24.31
C VAL A 854 22.98 2.71 24.90
N GLY A 855 23.83 1.68 25.01
CA GLY A 855 23.48 0.39 25.59
C GLY A 855 23.03 -0.67 24.57
N ASN A 856 22.75 -0.30 23.31
CA ASN A 856 22.52 -1.28 22.24
C ASN A 856 23.32 -0.88 20.97
N PRO A 857 24.33 -1.66 20.55
CA PRO A 857 25.17 -1.33 19.38
C PRO A 857 24.43 -1.38 18.03
N ASN A 858 23.22 -1.92 18.00
CA ASN A 858 22.42 -2.08 16.79
C ASN A 858 21.35 -0.99 16.64
N LEU A 859 21.13 -0.15 17.65
CA LEU A 859 19.97 0.74 17.68
C LEU A 859 20.34 2.19 17.34
N TYR A 860 19.78 2.72 16.27
CA TYR A 860 20.07 4.07 15.76
C TYR A 860 18.78 4.83 15.47
N ARG A 861 18.72 6.10 15.90
CA ARG A 861 17.71 7.04 15.41
C ARG A 861 17.99 7.37 13.94
N PRO A 862 16.95 7.51 13.10
CA PRO A 862 17.13 7.84 11.70
C PRO A 862 17.87 9.17 11.46
N GLY A 863 18.61 9.22 10.34
CA GLY A 863 19.28 10.42 9.86
C GLY A 863 18.71 10.90 8.53
N VAL A 864 18.63 12.21 8.34
CA VAL A 864 18.22 12.84 7.08
C VAL A 864 19.28 13.83 6.64
N LYS A 865 19.96 13.51 5.53
CA LYS A 865 20.90 14.42 4.87
C LYS A 865 20.15 15.33 3.91
N TRP A 866 20.47 16.61 3.96
CA TRP A 866 19.91 17.64 3.09
C TRP A 866 20.95 18.15 2.11
N ASN A 867 20.51 18.48 0.89
CA ASN A 867 21.35 19.02 -0.19
C ASN A 867 22.41 18.03 -0.73
N VAL A 868 22.10 16.73 -0.73
CA VAL A 868 22.96 15.69 -1.33
C VAL A 868 23.10 15.94 -2.85
N LYS A 869 24.31 15.81 -3.39
CA LYS A 869 24.60 16.11 -4.80
C LYS A 869 24.62 14.86 -5.69
N PRO A 870 24.18 14.97 -6.96
CA PRO A 870 24.30 13.86 -7.92
C PRO A 870 25.74 13.40 -8.10
N GLY A 871 25.98 12.10 -7.90
CA GLY A 871 27.31 11.48 -7.99
C GLY A 871 28.10 11.42 -6.67
N SER A 872 27.58 12.01 -5.58
CA SER A 872 28.13 11.88 -4.23
C SER A 872 28.14 10.42 -3.74
N PHE A 873 28.88 10.15 -2.67
CA PHE A 873 28.87 8.85 -1.99
C PHE A 873 27.45 8.44 -1.59
N SER A 874 26.68 9.36 -0.99
CA SER A 874 25.33 9.08 -0.51
C SER A 874 24.36 8.78 -1.65
N HIS A 875 24.56 9.38 -2.83
CA HIS A 875 23.80 9.10 -4.04
C HIS A 875 24.16 7.73 -4.66
N MET A 876 25.44 7.35 -4.68
CA MET A 876 25.92 6.20 -5.45
C MET A 876 26.00 4.88 -4.66
N ASN A 877 25.87 4.91 -3.33
CA ASN A 877 26.08 3.73 -2.48
C ASN A 877 24.82 3.36 -1.68
N GLU A 878 24.45 2.08 -1.72
CA GLU A 878 23.41 1.51 -0.85
C GLU A 878 23.94 1.39 0.58
N MET A 879 23.25 2.02 1.54
CA MET A 879 23.67 2.05 2.95
C MET A 879 23.00 0.97 3.80
N PHE A 880 21.82 0.48 3.37
CA PHE A 880 21.04 -0.57 4.05
C PHE A 880 20.80 -0.30 5.54
N GLY A 881 20.31 0.91 5.85
CA GLY A 881 20.05 1.39 7.21
C GLY A 881 19.25 2.70 7.20
N PRO A 882 18.97 3.30 8.36
CA PRO A 882 17.98 4.37 8.49
C PRO A 882 18.54 5.75 8.13
N VAL A 883 18.98 5.92 6.87
CA VAL A 883 19.55 7.17 6.33
C VAL A 883 18.83 7.57 5.04
N LEU A 884 18.21 8.74 5.04
CA LEU A 884 17.58 9.33 3.86
C LEU A 884 18.45 10.46 3.29
N SER A 885 18.68 10.44 1.97
CA SER A 885 19.43 11.46 1.25
C SER A 885 18.49 12.35 0.44
N VAL A 886 18.37 13.63 0.80
CA VAL A 886 17.49 14.58 0.10
C VAL A 886 18.27 15.39 -0.93
N MET A 887 17.75 15.40 -2.15
CA MET A 887 18.32 16.05 -3.33
C MET A 887 17.29 16.98 -3.96
N SER A 888 17.76 18.04 -4.63
CA SER A 888 16.89 18.97 -5.37
C SER A 888 17.04 18.76 -6.89
N TYR A 889 15.97 18.99 -7.64
CA TYR A 889 15.97 19.04 -9.10
C TYR A 889 15.06 20.16 -9.63
N SER A 890 15.25 20.56 -10.89
CA SER A 890 14.42 21.62 -11.50
C SER A 890 13.45 21.12 -12.57
N ARG A 891 13.74 19.97 -13.22
CA ARG A 891 12.84 19.34 -14.21
C ARG A 891 12.71 17.84 -13.96
N LEU A 892 11.54 17.27 -14.24
CA LEU A 892 11.28 15.85 -13.97
C LEU A 892 12.26 14.93 -14.70
N GLU A 893 12.66 15.26 -15.93
CA GLU A 893 13.62 14.48 -16.70
C GLU A 893 15.01 14.45 -16.04
N GLU A 894 15.40 15.52 -15.35
CA GLU A 894 16.64 15.58 -14.57
C GLU A 894 16.56 14.61 -13.38
N ALA A 895 15.46 14.61 -12.65
CA ALA A 895 15.24 13.68 -11.54
C ALA A 895 15.32 12.21 -12.01
N ILE A 896 14.69 11.90 -13.15
CA ILE A 896 14.74 10.56 -13.75
C ILE A 896 16.18 10.18 -14.15
N ALA A 897 16.95 11.12 -14.71
CA ALA A 897 18.36 10.89 -15.05
C ALA A 897 19.23 10.66 -13.81
N ILE A 898 18.96 11.36 -12.70
CA ILE A 898 19.65 11.14 -11.41
C ILE A 898 19.40 9.71 -10.93
N VAL A 899 18.14 9.25 -10.92
CA VAL A 899 17.79 7.87 -10.52
C VAL A 899 18.53 6.83 -11.37
N LYS A 900 18.52 6.98 -12.70
CA LYS A 900 19.20 6.06 -13.63
C LYS A 900 20.70 5.97 -13.39
N ARG A 901 21.34 7.08 -13.00
CA ARG A 901 22.79 7.15 -12.80
C ARG A 901 23.29 6.23 -11.68
N THR A 902 22.42 5.79 -10.78
CA THR A 902 22.78 4.83 -9.71
C THR A 902 23.17 3.45 -10.27
N GLY A 903 22.73 3.10 -11.48
CA GLY A 903 22.90 1.76 -12.09
C GLY A 903 21.96 0.69 -11.52
N TYR A 904 21.25 0.99 -10.43
CA TYR A 904 20.21 0.14 -9.86
C TYR A 904 18.85 0.46 -10.47
N GLY A 905 17.91 -0.48 -10.36
CA GLY A 905 16.58 -0.36 -10.94
C GLY A 905 15.56 -1.27 -10.26
N LEU A 906 15.52 -1.26 -8.92
CA LEU A 906 14.59 -2.10 -8.16
C LEU A 906 13.24 -1.42 -7.96
N THR A 907 13.13 -0.47 -7.01
CA THR A 907 11.91 0.32 -6.80
C THR A 907 12.12 1.80 -7.12
N SER A 908 11.06 2.47 -7.58
CA SER A 908 11.04 3.93 -7.74
C SER A 908 9.65 4.47 -7.45
N GLY A 909 9.57 5.62 -6.77
CA GLY A 909 8.32 6.28 -6.40
C GLY A 909 8.15 7.64 -7.09
N LEU A 910 6.91 8.00 -7.39
CA LEU A 910 6.50 9.35 -7.79
C LEU A 910 5.32 9.82 -6.94
N GLU A 911 5.47 10.98 -6.32
CA GLU A 911 4.38 11.73 -5.69
C GLU A 911 4.04 12.90 -6.61
N SER A 912 2.90 12.80 -7.31
CA SER A 912 2.36 13.83 -8.20
C SER A 912 0.88 13.58 -8.47
N LEU A 913 0.09 14.66 -8.52
CA LEU A 913 -1.31 14.60 -8.96
C LEU A 913 -1.51 14.98 -10.43
N ASP A 914 -0.45 15.35 -11.16
CA ASP A 914 -0.54 15.66 -12.60
C ASP A 914 -0.33 14.39 -13.44
N GLU A 915 -1.38 13.98 -14.15
CA GLU A 915 -1.36 12.81 -15.05
C GLU A 915 -0.26 12.89 -16.12
N ARG A 916 0.12 14.11 -16.55
CA ARG A 916 1.18 14.32 -17.54
C ARG A 916 2.55 13.96 -16.98
N GLU A 917 2.85 14.39 -15.74
CA GLU A 917 4.09 14.04 -15.03
C GLU A 917 4.15 12.53 -14.77
N ILE A 918 3.03 11.95 -14.33
CA ILE A 918 2.89 10.51 -14.12
C ILE A 918 3.22 9.75 -15.40
N GLN A 919 2.70 10.18 -16.55
CA GLN A 919 2.93 9.49 -17.81
C GLN A 919 4.39 9.61 -18.29
N ILE A 920 5.00 10.80 -18.19
CA ILE A 920 6.43 11.00 -18.51
C ILE A 920 7.30 10.08 -17.67
N TRP A 921 7.04 10.05 -16.35
CA TRP A 921 7.80 9.24 -15.41
C TRP A 921 7.61 7.74 -15.62
N LYS A 922 6.38 7.29 -15.84
CA LYS A 922 6.07 5.87 -16.14
C LYS A 922 6.81 5.39 -17.37
N GLU A 923 6.90 6.19 -18.43
CA GLU A 923 7.57 5.74 -19.67
C GLU A 923 9.09 5.81 -19.61
N SER A 924 9.62 6.74 -18.83
CA SER A 924 11.04 7.07 -18.86
C SER A 924 11.85 6.44 -17.72
N THR A 925 11.23 6.03 -16.62
CA THR A 925 11.93 5.52 -15.43
C THR A 925 12.36 4.06 -15.61
N THR A 926 13.63 3.78 -15.35
CA THR A 926 14.22 2.43 -15.42
C THR A 926 14.23 1.80 -14.02
N ALA A 927 13.13 1.17 -13.64
CA ALA A 927 13.04 0.33 -12.45
C ALA A 927 12.00 -0.77 -12.64
N GLY A 928 12.18 -1.91 -11.98
CA GLY A 928 11.26 -3.03 -12.08
C GLY A 928 9.92 -2.79 -11.39
N ASN A 929 9.88 -2.06 -10.26
CA ASN A 929 8.66 -1.77 -9.51
C ASN A 929 8.48 -0.25 -9.38
N LEU A 930 7.37 0.26 -9.93
CA LEU A 930 7.00 1.67 -9.93
C LEU A 930 5.80 1.90 -9.01
N TYR A 931 5.88 2.93 -8.17
CA TYR A 931 4.85 3.28 -7.21
C TYR A 931 4.45 4.75 -7.36
N ILE A 932 3.15 5.03 -7.44
CA ILE A 932 2.61 6.39 -7.65
C ILE A 932 1.66 6.74 -6.52
N ASN A 933 1.94 7.85 -5.84
CA ASN A 933 1.18 8.38 -4.71
C ASN A 933 1.00 7.39 -3.55
N ARG A 934 2.02 6.57 -3.28
CA ARG A 934 2.01 5.52 -2.27
C ARG A 934 3.44 5.13 -1.84
N PRO A 935 3.61 4.39 -0.72
CA PRO A 935 4.91 3.87 -0.32
C PRO A 935 5.52 2.92 -1.38
N THR A 936 6.84 2.88 -1.44
CA THR A 936 7.63 2.08 -2.40
C THR A 936 8.00 0.68 -1.90
N THR A 937 7.54 0.33 -0.70
CA THR A 937 7.79 -0.96 -0.03
C THR A 937 6.50 -1.75 0.18
N GLY A 938 6.60 -3.03 0.54
CA GLY A 938 5.43 -3.89 0.81
C GLY A 938 4.75 -4.36 -0.49
N ALA A 939 5.56 -4.87 -1.42
CA ALA A 939 5.03 -5.52 -2.61
C ALA A 939 4.25 -6.78 -2.20
N ILE A 940 3.09 -6.99 -2.84
CA ILE A 940 2.19 -8.11 -2.58
C ILE A 940 2.20 -9.02 -3.81
N VAL A 941 2.33 -10.33 -3.58
CA VAL A 941 2.32 -11.37 -4.61
C VAL A 941 1.16 -11.16 -5.59
N LEU A 942 1.42 -11.37 -6.89
CA LEU A 942 0.50 -11.13 -8.01
C LEU A 942 0.08 -9.66 -8.24
N ARG A 943 -0.05 -8.83 -7.20
CA ARG A 943 -0.40 -7.41 -7.33
C ARG A 943 0.78 -6.60 -7.86
N GLN A 944 1.92 -6.72 -7.18
CA GLN A 944 3.15 -6.07 -7.61
C GLN A 944 4.28 -7.11 -7.63
N PRO A 945 4.30 -8.04 -8.61
CA PRO A 945 5.45 -8.93 -8.81
C PRO A 945 6.77 -8.18 -8.63
N PHE A 946 7.65 -8.74 -7.82
CA PHE A 946 8.80 -8.01 -7.29
C PHE A 946 10.09 -8.47 -7.96
N GLY A 947 10.89 -7.51 -8.41
CA GLY A 947 12.22 -7.77 -8.96
C GLY A 947 12.77 -6.57 -9.72
N GLY A 948 14.09 -6.48 -9.85
CA GLY A 948 14.76 -5.31 -10.42
C GLY A 948 15.23 -5.47 -11.87
N VAL A 949 15.93 -4.45 -12.35
CA VAL A 949 16.75 -4.46 -13.57
C VAL A 949 18.12 -3.83 -13.28
N GLY A 950 19.08 -3.95 -14.21
CA GLY A 950 20.43 -3.43 -14.02
C GLY A 950 21.15 -4.12 -12.85
N LEU A 951 21.81 -3.35 -11.99
CA LEU A 951 22.53 -3.92 -10.83
C LEU A 951 21.64 -4.56 -9.77
N SER A 952 20.31 -4.39 -9.87
CA SER A 952 19.35 -4.95 -8.92
C SER A 952 18.94 -6.39 -9.21
N ALA A 953 19.22 -6.93 -10.40
CA ALA A 953 18.88 -8.31 -10.71
C ALA A 953 19.85 -8.95 -11.71
N TYR A 954 20.08 -10.25 -11.57
CA TYR A 954 20.72 -11.10 -12.58
C TYR A 954 19.81 -12.28 -12.91
N GLY A 955 19.65 -12.56 -14.19
CA GLY A 955 18.72 -13.56 -14.71
C GLY A 955 17.72 -12.96 -15.70
N PRO A 956 16.68 -13.72 -16.11
CA PRO A 956 15.85 -13.41 -17.29
C PRO A 956 14.94 -12.16 -17.17
N GLY A 957 15.05 -11.36 -16.10
CA GLY A 957 14.19 -10.20 -15.88
C GLY A 957 12.74 -10.55 -15.52
N ILE A 958 12.53 -11.74 -14.92
CA ILE A 958 11.25 -12.27 -14.46
C ILE A 958 11.14 -12.12 -12.95
N LYS A 959 9.96 -11.70 -12.48
CA LYS A 959 9.77 -11.26 -11.09
C LYS A 959 9.24 -12.34 -10.15
N ALA A 960 9.73 -12.34 -8.91
CA ALA A 960 9.14 -13.11 -7.82
C ALA A 960 7.68 -12.69 -7.60
N GLY A 961 6.82 -13.65 -7.25
CA GLY A 961 5.37 -13.44 -7.13
C GLY A 961 4.67 -13.11 -8.45
N GLY A 962 5.35 -13.25 -9.60
CA GLY A 962 4.78 -13.12 -10.94
C GLY A 962 4.45 -14.48 -11.57
N PRO A 963 3.54 -14.52 -12.57
CA PRO A 963 3.05 -15.77 -13.16
C PRO A 963 4.10 -16.56 -13.94
N HIS A 964 5.28 -15.97 -14.18
CA HIS A 964 6.35 -16.54 -15.00
C HIS A 964 7.53 -17.04 -14.17
N TYR A 965 7.60 -16.72 -12.87
CA TYR A 965 8.78 -17.00 -12.05
C TYR A 965 9.13 -18.49 -12.01
N VAL A 966 8.14 -19.36 -11.82
CA VAL A 966 8.34 -20.82 -11.77
C VAL A 966 8.95 -21.38 -13.06
N LEU A 967 8.72 -20.75 -14.21
CA LEU A 967 9.25 -21.19 -15.51
C LEU A 967 10.79 -21.13 -15.54
N THR A 968 11.40 -20.19 -14.80
CA THR A 968 12.87 -20.06 -14.69
C THR A 968 13.53 -21.23 -13.96
N LEU A 969 12.72 -22.02 -13.24
CA LEU A 969 13.13 -23.21 -12.49
C LEU A 969 12.72 -24.50 -13.20
N ALA A 970 12.31 -24.39 -14.47
CA ALA A 970 12.00 -25.52 -15.32
C ALA A 970 13.17 -25.84 -16.26
N LYS A 971 13.27 -27.11 -16.67
CA LYS A 971 13.96 -27.49 -17.89
C LYS A 971 12.95 -27.42 -19.04
N ILE A 972 13.28 -26.64 -20.06
CA ILE A 972 12.44 -26.40 -21.23
C ILE A 972 13.11 -27.05 -22.44
N GLU A 973 12.37 -27.90 -23.15
CA GLU A 973 12.85 -28.61 -24.34
C GLU A 973 11.92 -28.33 -25.53
N ASN A 974 12.50 -28.14 -26.72
CA ASN A 974 11.70 -27.98 -27.93
C ASN A 974 11.03 -29.33 -28.28
N LYS A 975 9.70 -29.37 -28.31
CA LYS A 975 8.93 -30.55 -28.74
C LYS A 975 8.08 -30.17 -29.95
N SER A 976 7.77 -31.16 -30.79
CA SER A 976 7.22 -31.03 -32.15
C SER A 976 5.88 -30.31 -32.31
N HIS A 977 5.30 -29.73 -31.25
CA HIS A 977 4.02 -29.03 -31.31
C HIS A 977 4.16 -27.57 -30.90
N ILE A 978 4.25 -26.70 -31.90
CA ILE A 978 4.17 -25.25 -31.73
C ILE A 978 2.71 -24.89 -31.44
N PRO A 979 2.38 -24.25 -30.30
CA PRO A 979 1.02 -23.82 -30.02
C PRO A 979 0.59 -22.75 -31.03
N GLY A 980 -0.33 -23.10 -31.92
CA GLY A 980 -0.94 -22.20 -32.90
C GLY A 980 -2.11 -22.91 -33.57
N GLY A 981 -3.34 -22.41 -33.36
CA GLY A 981 -4.48 -22.77 -34.22
C GLY A 981 -4.43 -21.97 -35.53
N ASP A 982 -5.51 -21.94 -36.30
CA ASP A 982 -5.59 -21.17 -37.57
C ASP A 982 -5.53 -19.62 -37.40
N ARG A 983 -5.29 -19.10 -36.19
CA ARG A 983 -5.19 -17.66 -35.91
C ARG A 983 -3.79 -17.14 -36.25
N SER A 984 -3.71 -16.14 -37.11
CA SER A 984 -2.49 -15.35 -37.34
C SER A 984 -2.82 -13.86 -37.18
N PRO A 985 -2.62 -13.28 -35.98
CA PRO A 985 -2.91 -11.87 -35.77
C PRO A 985 -1.89 -10.97 -36.49
N SER A 986 -2.32 -9.75 -36.81
CA SER A 986 -1.43 -8.76 -37.43
C SER A 986 -0.34 -8.33 -36.44
N HIS A 987 0.87 -8.14 -36.95
CA HIS A 987 2.02 -7.68 -36.17
C HIS A 987 2.75 -6.59 -36.95
N PRO A 988 3.23 -5.52 -36.30
CA PRO A 988 3.81 -4.36 -36.99
C PRO A 988 5.06 -4.64 -37.82
N VAL A 989 5.82 -5.70 -37.50
CA VAL A 989 7.16 -5.94 -38.09
C VAL A 989 7.35 -7.36 -38.62
N LEU A 990 6.58 -8.35 -38.15
CA LEU A 990 6.88 -9.76 -38.46
C LEU A 990 6.55 -10.11 -39.91
N ASP A 991 5.68 -9.35 -40.57
CA ASP A 991 5.36 -9.54 -41.99
C ASP A 991 6.62 -9.36 -42.87
N GLU A 992 7.57 -8.51 -42.45
CA GLU A 992 8.84 -8.31 -43.17
C GLU A 992 9.75 -9.54 -43.08
N ILE A 993 9.80 -10.18 -41.90
CA ILE A 993 10.54 -11.45 -41.70
C ILE A 993 9.88 -12.57 -42.52
N ASP A 994 8.55 -12.70 -42.44
CA ASP A 994 7.81 -13.74 -43.16
C ASP A 994 8.03 -13.63 -44.68
N ASN A 995 7.96 -12.41 -45.23
CA ASN A 995 8.22 -12.15 -46.64
C ASN A 995 9.66 -12.48 -47.05
N TRP A 996 10.64 -12.18 -46.18
CA TRP A 996 12.03 -12.54 -46.43
C TRP A 996 12.24 -14.06 -46.39
N VAL A 997 11.65 -14.76 -45.41
CA VAL A 997 11.70 -16.22 -45.29
C VAL A 997 11.17 -16.90 -46.56
N ASP A 998 10.06 -16.40 -47.12
CA ASP A 998 9.48 -16.91 -48.38
C ASP A 998 10.39 -16.69 -49.61
N GLN A 999 11.25 -15.66 -49.59
CA GLN A 999 12.12 -15.26 -50.72
C GLN A 999 13.57 -15.73 -50.56
N SER A 1000 13.99 -16.15 -49.37
CA SER A 1000 15.36 -16.49 -48.98
C SER A 1000 15.96 -17.71 -49.69
N GLY A 1001 15.14 -18.55 -50.32
CA GLY A 1001 15.59 -19.82 -50.92
C GLY A 1001 15.96 -20.91 -49.92
N MET A 1002 15.54 -20.77 -48.66
CA MET A 1002 15.71 -21.78 -47.59
C MET A 1002 14.99 -23.10 -47.91
N PRO A 1003 15.38 -24.23 -47.27
CA PRO A 1003 14.63 -25.47 -47.36
C PRO A 1003 13.18 -25.30 -46.91
N GLU A 1004 12.23 -25.93 -47.63
CA GLU A 1004 10.78 -25.80 -47.36
C GLU A 1004 10.41 -26.11 -45.91
N ALA A 1005 11.03 -27.13 -45.30
CA ALA A 1005 10.81 -27.49 -43.90
C ALA A 1005 11.23 -26.37 -42.93
N SER A 1006 12.32 -25.65 -43.22
CA SER A 1006 12.80 -24.52 -42.42
C SER A 1006 11.86 -23.32 -42.57
N CYS A 1007 11.39 -23.03 -43.79
CA CYS A 1007 10.37 -21.99 -44.01
C CYS A 1007 9.09 -22.30 -43.21
N GLN A 1008 8.59 -23.53 -43.28
CA GLN A 1008 7.39 -23.95 -42.53
C GLN A 1008 7.57 -23.79 -41.02
N ARG A 1009 8.71 -24.21 -40.46
CA ARG A 1009 9.04 -24.00 -39.03
C ARG A 1009 9.00 -22.51 -38.69
N MET A 1010 9.67 -21.68 -39.48
CA MET A 1010 9.75 -20.24 -39.22
C MET A 1010 8.40 -19.54 -39.28
N MET A 1011 7.53 -19.92 -40.22
CA MET A 1011 6.17 -19.40 -40.29
C MET A 1011 5.34 -19.77 -39.05
N LEU A 1012 5.50 -20.98 -38.52
CA LEU A 1012 4.85 -21.40 -37.27
C LEU A 1012 5.39 -20.66 -36.05
N VAL A 1013 6.71 -20.44 -35.97
CA VAL A 1013 7.34 -19.61 -34.92
C VAL A 1013 6.79 -18.19 -34.96
N SER A 1014 6.78 -17.56 -36.14
CA SER A 1014 6.23 -16.23 -36.36
C SER A 1014 4.78 -16.17 -35.88
N GLN A 1015 3.95 -17.13 -36.28
CA GLN A 1015 2.56 -17.24 -35.83
C GLN A 1015 2.44 -17.36 -34.30
N SER A 1016 3.23 -18.23 -33.67
CA SER A 1016 3.23 -18.41 -32.21
C SER A 1016 3.63 -17.12 -31.48
N ALA A 1017 4.65 -16.42 -31.99
CA ALA A 1017 5.11 -15.15 -31.44
C ALA A 1017 4.07 -14.04 -31.61
N ARG A 1018 3.35 -13.98 -32.73
CA ARG A 1018 2.22 -13.04 -32.96
C ARG A 1018 1.11 -13.25 -31.93
N ILE A 1019 0.73 -14.50 -31.69
CA ILE A 1019 -0.29 -14.84 -30.68
C ILE A 1019 0.19 -14.44 -29.29
N ALA A 1020 1.44 -14.74 -28.94
CA ALA A 1020 2.00 -14.37 -27.64
C ALA A 1020 2.10 -12.85 -27.43
N TRP A 1021 2.44 -12.10 -28.47
CA TRP A 1021 2.43 -10.64 -28.47
C TRP A 1021 1.02 -10.09 -28.23
N GLU A 1022 0.03 -10.54 -29.00
CA GLU A 1022 -1.37 -10.12 -28.88
C GLU A 1022 -1.95 -10.45 -27.49
N ASP A 1023 -1.82 -11.70 -27.05
CA ASP A 1023 -2.48 -12.20 -25.85
C ASP A 1023 -1.80 -11.75 -24.54
N GLU A 1024 -0.49 -11.49 -24.57
CA GLU A 1024 0.27 -11.20 -23.35
C GLU A 1024 1.11 -9.93 -23.43
N PHE A 1025 2.06 -9.85 -24.38
CA PHE A 1025 3.19 -8.92 -24.25
C PHE A 1025 2.87 -7.49 -24.69
N SER A 1026 1.89 -7.31 -25.56
CA SER A 1026 1.45 -6.01 -26.07
C SER A 1026 0.51 -5.26 -25.11
N THR A 1027 -0.02 -5.93 -24.09
CA THR A 1027 -1.03 -5.38 -23.18
C THR A 1027 -0.53 -5.27 -21.73
N SER A 1028 -1.22 -4.42 -20.97
CA SER A 1028 -1.02 -4.27 -19.53
C SER A 1028 -2.08 -5.04 -18.77
N HIS A 1029 -1.68 -5.73 -17.69
CA HIS A 1029 -2.52 -6.67 -16.96
C HIS A 1029 -2.80 -6.16 -15.54
N ASP A 1030 -4.07 -5.92 -15.21
CA ASP A 1030 -4.54 -5.73 -13.83
C ASP A 1030 -5.55 -6.85 -13.51
N HIS A 1031 -5.07 -7.91 -12.87
CA HIS A 1031 -5.87 -9.09 -12.53
C HIS A 1031 -6.74 -8.89 -11.30
N GLN A 1032 -6.37 -7.97 -10.41
CA GLN A 1032 -7.02 -7.80 -9.11
C GLN A 1032 -8.09 -6.70 -9.14
N ARG A 1033 -7.90 -5.67 -9.99
CA ARG A 1033 -8.82 -4.55 -10.21
C ARG A 1033 -9.32 -3.94 -8.91
N LEU A 1034 -8.42 -3.70 -7.96
CA LEU A 1034 -8.76 -3.20 -6.63
C LEU A 1034 -9.42 -1.81 -6.71
N LEU A 1035 -10.30 -1.53 -5.75
CA LEU A 1035 -10.95 -0.23 -5.66
C LEU A 1035 -9.96 0.81 -5.13
N GLY A 1036 -9.71 1.87 -5.92
CA GLY A 1036 -8.83 2.98 -5.54
C GLY A 1036 -7.34 2.77 -5.82
N GLN A 1037 -6.96 1.58 -6.31
CA GLN A 1037 -5.57 1.25 -6.62
C GLN A 1037 -5.48 0.42 -7.91
N ASP A 1038 -4.66 0.88 -8.86
CA ASP A 1038 -4.27 0.08 -10.03
C ASP A 1038 -3.05 -0.76 -9.67
N ASN A 1039 -3.02 -2.02 -10.15
CA ASN A 1039 -1.90 -2.94 -9.98
C ASN A 1039 -1.59 -3.61 -11.30
N ILE A 1040 -0.75 -2.94 -12.08
CA ILE A 1040 -0.49 -3.26 -13.47
C ILE A 1040 0.83 -4.00 -13.60
N ARG A 1041 0.80 -5.14 -14.28
CA ARG A 1041 1.97 -5.81 -14.84
C ARG A 1041 2.06 -5.53 -16.33
N ARG A 1042 3.22 -5.10 -16.81
CA ARG A 1042 3.52 -4.90 -18.24
C ARG A 1042 4.93 -5.36 -18.57
N TYR A 1043 5.29 -5.26 -19.84
CA TYR A 1043 6.61 -5.62 -20.35
C TYR A 1043 7.28 -4.42 -21.01
N LYS A 1044 8.60 -4.30 -20.83
CA LYS A 1044 9.42 -3.35 -21.55
C LYS A 1044 10.38 -4.13 -22.45
N PRO A 1045 10.49 -3.76 -23.74
CA PRO A 1045 11.52 -4.33 -24.62
C PRO A 1045 12.90 -3.96 -24.10
N LEU A 1046 13.87 -4.82 -24.38
CA LEU A 1046 15.28 -4.55 -24.12
C LEU A 1046 15.77 -3.47 -25.08
N THR A 1047 16.70 -2.64 -24.61
CA THR A 1047 17.26 -1.56 -25.44
C THR A 1047 18.55 -1.95 -26.15
N SER A 1048 19.25 -2.95 -25.62
CA SER A 1048 20.55 -3.42 -26.12
C SER A 1048 20.65 -4.94 -25.95
N LEU A 1049 19.95 -5.68 -26.80
CA LEU A 1049 20.01 -7.14 -26.86
C LEU A 1049 21.07 -7.57 -27.88
N THR A 1050 21.98 -8.48 -27.47
CA THR A 1050 22.93 -9.12 -28.39
C THR A 1050 22.65 -10.62 -28.46
N ILE A 1051 22.49 -11.14 -29.67
CA ILE A 1051 22.39 -12.58 -29.96
C ILE A 1051 23.71 -13.04 -30.58
N ARG A 1052 24.41 -13.99 -29.94
CA ARG A 1052 25.69 -14.54 -30.40
C ARG A 1052 25.46 -15.85 -31.14
N ILE A 1053 25.98 -15.94 -32.36
CA ILE A 1053 26.02 -17.15 -33.18
C ILE A 1053 27.46 -17.68 -33.24
N GLU A 1054 27.64 -18.95 -32.89
CA GLU A 1054 28.91 -19.68 -32.93
C GLU A 1054 28.89 -20.79 -33.99
N SER A 1055 30.06 -21.29 -34.38
CA SER A 1055 30.22 -22.23 -35.49
C SER A 1055 29.43 -23.54 -35.37
N ASN A 1056 29.06 -23.93 -34.16
CA ASN A 1056 28.33 -25.16 -33.87
C ASN A 1056 26.80 -24.95 -33.78
N ASP A 1057 26.34 -23.70 -33.84
CA ASP A 1057 24.92 -23.36 -33.72
C ASP A 1057 24.15 -23.67 -35.01
N GLN A 1058 22.88 -24.01 -34.86
CA GLN A 1058 21.94 -24.03 -35.98
C GLN A 1058 21.46 -22.61 -36.24
N TRP A 1059 21.70 -22.10 -37.45
CA TRP A 1059 21.37 -20.72 -37.78
C TRP A 1059 19.84 -20.49 -37.80
N GLU A 1060 19.02 -21.53 -38.01
CA GLU A 1060 17.56 -21.45 -37.90
C GLU A 1060 17.09 -21.15 -36.47
N ASP A 1061 17.84 -21.58 -35.46
CA ASP A 1061 17.57 -21.24 -34.06
C ASP A 1061 17.93 -19.79 -33.78
N ALA A 1062 18.98 -19.26 -34.45
CA ALA A 1062 19.28 -17.83 -34.43
C ALA A 1062 18.16 -17.00 -35.06
N LEU A 1063 17.59 -17.47 -36.19
CA LEU A 1063 16.44 -16.83 -36.83
C LEU A 1063 15.19 -16.92 -35.95
N THR A 1064 14.97 -18.02 -35.23
CA THR A 1064 13.87 -18.17 -34.25
C THR A 1064 14.01 -17.16 -33.10
N ALA A 1065 15.19 -17.09 -32.49
CA ALA A 1065 15.49 -16.13 -31.43
C ALA A 1065 15.29 -14.68 -31.90
N LEU A 1066 15.77 -14.36 -33.11
CA LEU A 1066 15.58 -13.07 -33.75
C LEU A 1066 14.10 -12.74 -33.98
N SER A 1067 13.33 -13.66 -34.57
CA SER A 1067 11.89 -13.49 -34.80
C SER A 1067 11.14 -13.21 -33.50
N CYS A 1068 11.43 -13.96 -32.43
CA CYS A 1068 10.81 -13.73 -31.12
C CYS A 1068 11.24 -12.41 -30.48
N ALA A 1069 12.49 -11.98 -30.63
CA ALA A 1069 12.96 -10.68 -30.13
C ALA A 1069 12.28 -9.51 -30.86
N ILE A 1070 12.16 -9.60 -32.19
CA ILE A 1070 11.45 -8.61 -33.01
C ILE A 1070 9.95 -8.63 -32.76
N ALA A 1071 9.35 -9.80 -32.51
CA ALA A 1071 7.95 -9.94 -32.13
C ALA A 1071 7.60 -9.17 -30.85
N VAL A 1072 8.58 -8.92 -29.98
CA VAL A 1072 8.40 -8.12 -28.77
C VAL A 1072 9.03 -6.73 -28.85
N LEU A 1073 9.36 -6.29 -30.07
CA LEU A 1073 9.92 -4.97 -30.37
C LEU A 1073 11.24 -4.68 -29.63
N SER A 1074 12.09 -5.70 -29.45
CA SER A 1074 13.45 -5.51 -28.95
C SER A 1074 14.43 -5.43 -30.11
N PRO A 1075 15.15 -4.31 -30.29
CA PRO A 1075 16.23 -4.22 -31.28
C PRO A 1075 17.35 -5.20 -30.95
N VAL A 1076 17.88 -5.85 -31.99
CA VAL A 1076 18.86 -6.93 -31.90
C VAL A 1076 20.16 -6.53 -32.58
N THR A 1077 21.27 -6.67 -31.86
CA THR A 1077 22.58 -6.82 -32.47
C THR A 1077 22.87 -8.30 -32.64
N ILE A 1078 23.06 -8.77 -33.87
CA ILE A 1078 23.45 -10.16 -34.11
C ILE A 1078 24.95 -10.25 -34.25
N SER A 1079 25.60 -10.83 -33.25
CA SER A 1079 27.04 -11.00 -33.15
C SER A 1079 27.40 -12.33 -33.81
N ILE A 1080 28.08 -12.26 -34.95
CA ILE A 1080 28.39 -13.42 -35.79
C ILE A 1080 29.88 -13.73 -35.63
N ASP A 1081 30.20 -14.97 -35.23
CA ASP A 1081 31.59 -15.41 -35.19
C ASP A 1081 32.22 -15.39 -36.61
N PRO A 1082 33.43 -14.87 -36.80
CA PRO A 1082 34.07 -14.77 -38.11
C PRO A 1082 34.28 -16.11 -38.83
N THR A 1083 34.17 -17.23 -38.10
CA THR A 1083 34.28 -18.58 -38.66
C THR A 1083 32.98 -19.10 -39.30
N ILE A 1084 31.85 -18.42 -39.11
CA ILE A 1084 30.57 -18.73 -39.77
C ILE A 1084 30.66 -18.50 -41.27
N SER A 1085 29.95 -19.30 -42.07
CA SER A 1085 29.99 -19.19 -43.54
C SER A 1085 29.53 -17.82 -44.05
N GLU A 1086 30.20 -17.32 -45.10
CA GLU A 1086 29.84 -16.06 -45.76
C GLU A 1086 28.37 -16.03 -46.21
N THR A 1087 27.79 -17.18 -46.59
CA THR A 1087 26.38 -17.29 -46.95
C THR A 1087 25.43 -16.94 -45.80
N ILE A 1088 25.70 -17.43 -44.58
CA ILE A 1088 24.87 -17.13 -43.41
C ILE A 1088 25.07 -15.66 -43.01
N GLN A 1089 26.30 -15.14 -43.10
CA GLN A 1089 26.57 -13.71 -42.87
C GLN A 1089 25.75 -12.84 -43.83
N GLN A 1090 25.75 -13.17 -45.12
CA GLN A 1090 24.98 -12.46 -46.14
C GLN A 1090 23.46 -12.52 -45.89
N HIS A 1091 22.92 -13.66 -45.43
CA HIS A 1091 21.50 -13.74 -45.08
C HIS A 1091 21.10 -12.73 -43.99
N PHE A 1092 21.93 -12.55 -42.96
CA PHE A 1092 21.64 -11.56 -41.91
C PHE A 1092 21.85 -10.12 -42.36
N GLU A 1093 22.76 -9.86 -43.32
CA GLU A 1093 22.87 -8.55 -43.98
C GLU A 1093 21.62 -8.23 -44.81
N GLU A 1094 21.15 -9.16 -45.64
CA GLU A 1094 19.92 -9.01 -46.44
C GLU A 1094 18.68 -8.81 -45.56
N LEU A 1095 18.60 -9.55 -44.46
CA LEU A 1095 17.52 -9.39 -43.48
C LEU A 1095 17.62 -8.04 -42.75
N ALA A 1096 18.83 -7.52 -42.50
CA ALA A 1096 19.03 -6.21 -41.90
C ALA A 1096 18.65 -5.06 -42.86
N ASP A 1097 18.84 -5.24 -44.17
CA ASP A 1097 18.34 -4.30 -45.18
C ASP A 1097 16.80 -4.24 -45.18
N ALA A 1098 16.14 -5.37 -44.93
CA ALA A 1098 14.69 -5.41 -44.73
C ALA A 1098 14.26 -4.79 -43.38
N LEU A 1099 15.10 -4.88 -42.35
CA LEU A 1099 14.79 -4.51 -40.95
C LEU A 1099 15.79 -3.49 -40.36
N PRO A 1100 16.06 -2.34 -41.01
CA PRO A 1100 17.21 -1.48 -40.67
C PRO A 1100 17.11 -0.79 -39.30
N ARG A 1101 15.92 -0.81 -38.68
CA ARG A 1101 15.68 -0.28 -37.32
C ARG A 1101 15.78 -1.33 -36.22
N TRP A 1102 15.73 -2.61 -36.58
CA TRP A 1102 15.52 -3.71 -35.63
C TRP A 1102 16.68 -4.69 -35.60
N LEU A 1103 17.44 -4.82 -36.68
CA LEU A 1103 18.54 -5.77 -36.80
C LEU A 1103 19.84 -5.07 -37.20
N HIS A 1104 20.90 -5.32 -36.42
CA HIS A 1104 22.25 -4.86 -36.69
C HIS A 1104 23.23 -6.03 -36.66
N PRO A 1105 23.60 -6.61 -37.82
CA PRO A 1105 24.60 -7.66 -37.89
C PRO A 1105 26.01 -7.09 -37.72
N VAL A 1106 26.81 -7.78 -36.90
CA VAL A 1106 28.21 -7.45 -36.64
C VAL A 1106 29.02 -8.74 -36.68
N VAL A 1107 29.97 -8.83 -37.61
CA VAL A 1107 30.97 -9.90 -37.62
C VAL A 1107 32.09 -9.52 -36.66
N GLU A 1108 32.21 -10.24 -35.55
CA GLU A 1108 33.14 -9.88 -34.47
C GLU A 1108 33.69 -11.10 -33.72
N SER A 1109 34.95 -11.02 -33.29
CA SER A 1109 35.54 -12.08 -32.47
C SER A 1109 35.00 -12.04 -31.03
N ASP A 1110 35.20 -13.12 -30.25
CA ASP A 1110 34.86 -13.13 -28.81
C ASP A 1110 35.58 -12.02 -28.02
N ALA A 1111 36.78 -11.61 -28.46
CA ALA A 1111 37.50 -10.50 -27.85
C ALA A 1111 36.86 -9.13 -28.12
N ASP A 1112 36.30 -8.94 -29.32
CA ASP A 1112 35.60 -7.71 -29.70
C ASP A 1112 34.24 -7.62 -28.98
N LEU A 1113 33.51 -8.73 -28.90
CA LEU A 1113 32.28 -8.83 -28.12
C LEU A 1113 32.53 -8.53 -26.63
N SER A 1114 33.60 -9.10 -26.06
CA SER A 1114 34.06 -8.77 -24.70
C SER A 1114 34.33 -7.27 -24.54
N SER A 1115 34.95 -6.61 -25.52
CA SER A 1115 35.15 -5.15 -25.50
C SER A 1115 33.81 -4.40 -25.47
N ARG A 1116 32.83 -4.77 -26.30
CA ARG A 1116 31.50 -4.14 -26.31
C ARG A 1116 30.77 -4.28 -24.97
N ILE A 1117 30.85 -5.46 -24.35
CA ILE A 1117 30.31 -5.70 -23.00
C ILE A 1117 30.95 -4.73 -21.98
N GLN A 1118 32.28 -4.53 -22.03
CA GLN A 1118 32.98 -3.61 -21.13
C GLN A 1118 32.58 -2.14 -21.34
N HIS A 1119 32.24 -1.76 -22.56
CA HIS A 1119 31.76 -0.41 -22.88
C HIS A 1119 30.27 -0.19 -22.56
N GLY A 1120 29.57 -1.23 -22.06
CA GLY A 1120 28.15 -1.15 -21.70
C GLY A 1120 27.21 -1.16 -22.92
N GLU A 1121 27.67 -1.68 -24.07
CA GLU A 1121 26.89 -1.76 -25.30
C GLU A 1121 26.02 -3.03 -25.38
N VAL A 1122 26.00 -3.84 -24.31
CA VAL A 1122 25.24 -5.09 -24.21
C VAL A 1122 24.50 -5.12 -22.88
N GLU A 1123 23.17 -5.04 -22.91
CA GLU A 1123 22.30 -5.17 -21.74
C GLU A 1123 22.02 -6.66 -21.41
N ARG A 1124 21.80 -7.48 -22.44
CA ARG A 1124 21.57 -8.92 -22.33
C ARG A 1124 22.26 -9.65 -23.47
N LEU A 1125 22.92 -10.76 -23.14
CA LEU A 1125 23.60 -11.62 -24.11
C LEU A 1125 22.86 -12.94 -24.24
N ARG A 1126 22.46 -13.30 -25.46
CA ARG A 1126 21.78 -14.55 -25.79
C ARG A 1126 22.71 -15.41 -26.63
N PHE A 1127 23.07 -16.59 -26.14
CA PHE A 1127 23.69 -17.63 -26.97
C PHE A 1127 22.60 -18.53 -27.55
N ILE A 1128 22.82 -19.06 -28.76
CA ILE A 1128 21.88 -19.98 -29.41
C ILE A 1128 22.02 -21.39 -28.83
N GLY A 1129 23.26 -21.87 -28.71
CA GLY A 1129 23.63 -23.07 -27.98
C GLY A 1129 24.20 -22.79 -26.59
N THR A 1130 24.68 -23.86 -25.95
CA THR A 1130 25.47 -23.75 -24.71
C THR A 1130 26.89 -23.30 -25.07
N PRO A 1131 27.34 -22.13 -24.60
CA PRO A 1131 28.66 -21.60 -24.94
C PRO A 1131 29.78 -22.45 -24.32
N GLU A 1132 30.98 -22.38 -24.90
CA GLU A 1132 32.17 -22.89 -24.23
C GLU A 1132 32.42 -22.12 -22.92
N ILE A 1133 32.63 -22.85 -21.81
CA ILE A 1133 32.74 -22.25 -20.46
C ILE A 1133 33.86 -21.20 -20.35
N ASN A 1134 34.87 -21.27 -21.21
CA ASN A 1134 36.08 -20.42 -21.14
C ASN A 1134 36.06 -19.21 -22.08
N LEU A 1135 34.91 -18.89 -22.71
CA LEU A 1135 34.80 -17.68 -23.53
C LEU A 1135 35.06 -16.42 -22.71
N ARG A 1136 35.81 -15.49 -23.31
CA ARG A 1136 36.15 -14.22 -22.67
C ARG A 1136 34.90 -13.36 -22.51
N SER A 1137 33.96 -13.41 -23.46
CA SER A 1137 32.68 -12.71 -23.37
C SER A 1137 31.84 -13.17 -22.17
N CYS A 1138 31.76 -14.48 -21.87
CA CYS A 1138 31.05 -15.00 -20.70
C CYS A 1138 31.67 -14.52 -19.38
N THR A 1139 33.00 -14.58 -19.26
CA THR A 1139 33.72 -14.07 -18.08
C THR A 1139 33.47 -12.58 -17.90
N THR A 1140 33.57 -11.82 -18.99
CA THR A 1140 33.34 -10.37 -18.98
C THR A 1140 31.89 -10.03 -18.62
N ALA A 1141 30.90 -10.79 -19.13
CA ALA A 1141 29.50 -10.61 -18.81
C ALA A 1141 29.24 -10.80 -17.31
N ALA A 1142 29.83 -11.83 -16.69
CA ALA A 1142 29.78 -12.04 -15.24
C ALA A 1142 30.39 -10.85 -14.47
N GLU A 1143 31.55 -10.35 -14.89
CA GLU A 1143 32.22 -9.20 -14.27
C GLU A 1143 31.39 -7.91 -14.36
N GLN A 1144 30.80 -7.64 -15.52
CA GLN A 1144 29.95 -6.48 -15.80
C GLN A 1144 28.50 -6.64 -15.35
N PHE A 1145 28.12 -7.82 -14.83
CA PHE A 1145 26.76 -8.15 -14.41
C PHE A 1145 25.73 -8.16 -15.56
N VAL A 1146 26.19 -8.48 -16.78
CA VAL A 1146 25.33 -8.68 -17.95
C VAL A 1146 24.74 -10.08 -17.90
N THR A 1147 23.42 -10.18 -18.01
CA THR A 1147 22.74 -11.48 -18.00
C THR A 1147 23.05 -12.25 -19.26
N VAL A 1148 23.54 -13.48 -19.09
CA VAL A 1148 23.74 -14.45 -20.17
C VAL A 1148 22.55 -15.41 -20.18
N VAL A 1149 21.93 -15.58 -21.36
CA VAL A 1149 20.86 -16.54 -21.61
C VAL A 1149 21.38 -17.62 -22.54
N ASP A 1150 21.61 -18.82 -22.00
CA ASP A 1150 22.22 -19.97 -22.68
C ASP A 1150 21.28 -21.18 -22.81
N SER A 1151 20.05 -21.07 -22.30
CA SER A 1151 19.02 -22.10 -22.44
C SER A 1151 18.72 -22.41 -23.92
N PRO A 1152 18.29 -23.62 -24.31
CA PRO A 1152 17.98 -23.92 -25.70
C PRO A 1152 16.90 -22.99 -26.27
N VAL A 1153 17.04 -22.57 -27.53
CA VAL A 1153 15.98 -21.85 -28.27
C VAL A 1153 14.76 -22.76 -28.39
N VAL A 1154 13.56 -22.22 -28.16
CA VAL A 1154 12.31 -22.95 -28.31
C VAL A 1154 11.35 -22.25 -29.28
N ASP A 1155 10.56 -23.04 -29.99
CA ASP A 1155 9.65 -22.52 -31.03
C ASP A 1155 8.36 -21.93 -30.46
N ASP A 1156 8.13 -22.10 -29.16
CA ASP A 1156 6.96 -21.57 -28.45
C ASP A 1156 7.15 -20.08 -28.13
N GLY A 1157 6.49 -19.22 -28.90
CA GLY A 1157 6.57 -17.77 -28.75
C GLY A 1157 6.11 -17.26 -27.37
N ARG A 1158 5.30 -18.02 -26.61
CA ARG A 1158 4.93 -17.60 -25.25
C ARG A 1158 6.08 -17.72 -24.25
N ILE A 1159 7.05 -18.59 -24.55
CA ILE A 1159 8.23 -18.85 -23.71
C ILE A 1159 9.44 -18.08 -24.25
N GLU A 1160 9.75 -18.20 -25.53
CA GLU A 1160 10.98 -17.64 -26.11
C GLU A 1160 10.98 -16.10 -26.02
N CYS A 1161 9.86 -15.45 -26.31
CA CYS A 1161 9.72 -14.00 -26.22
C CYS A 1161 10.01 -13.42 -24.81
N LEU A 1162 9.80 -14.18 -23.73
CA LEU A 1162 10.10 -13.71 -22.36
C LEU A 1162 11.58 -13.39 -22.15
N ARG A 1163 12.47 -14.04 -22.91
CA ARG A 1163 13.92 -13.86 -22.81
C ARG A 1163 14.37 -12.48 -23.28
N TYR A 1164 13.52 -11.78 -24.02
CA TYR A 1164 13.81 -10.50 -24.66
C TYR A 1164 13.03 -9.33 -24.04
N LEU A 1165 12.42 -9.55 -22.87
CA LEU A 1165 11.64 -8.55 -22.16
C LEU A 1165 12.16 -8.36 -20.74
N ASN A 1166 11.86 -7.19 -20.17
CA ASN A 1166 11.88 -6.96 -18.74
C ASN A 1166 10.44 -6.81 -18.24
N GLU A 1167 10.05 -7.57 -17.23
CA GLU A 1167 8.77 -7.36 -16.56
C GLU A 1167 8.81 -6.06 -15.75
N GLN A 1168 7.67 -5.35 -15.68
CA GLN A 1168 7.53 -4.16 -14.86
C GLN A 1168 6.18 -4.16 -14.14
N SER A 1169 6.21 -3.86 -12.85
CA SER A 1169 5.02 -3.67 -12.04
C SER A 1169 4.81 -2.19 -11.75
N ILE A 1170 3.58 -1.72 -11.89
CA ILE A 1170 3.17 -0.35 -11.62
C ILE A 1170 2.00 -0.40 -10.66
N SER A 1171 2.14 0.26 -9.52
CA SER A 1171 1.05 0.43 -8.57
C SER A 1171 0.74 1.90 -8.35
N HIS A 1172 -0.54 2.26 -8.52
CA HIS A 1172 -0.99 3.65 -8.49
C HIS A 1172 -2.22 3.79 -7.60
N ASP A 1173 -2.06 4.51 -6.49
CA ASP A 1173 -3.18 4.93 -5.65
C ASP A 1173 -3.81 6.17 -6.29
N TYR A 1174 -4.86 5.93 -7.05
CA TYR A 1174 -5.54 6.97 -7.82
C TYR A 1174 -6.69 7.62 -7.04
N HIS A 1175 -7.14 7.01 -5.94
CA HIS A 1175 -8.18 7.58 -5.12
C HIS A 1175 -7.70 8.85 -4.40
N ARG A 1176 -8.59 9.80 -4.18
CA ARG A 1176 -8.33 11.00 -3.37
C ARG A 1176 -9.21 10.96 -2.13
N TYR A 1177 -8.62 10.54 -1.00
CA TYR A 1177 -9.36 10.33 0.26
C TYR A 1177 -10.56 9.38 0.12
N GLY A 1178 -10.40 8.28 -0.63
CA GLY A 1178 -11.46 7.32 -0.97
C GLY A 1178 -12.30 7.70 -2.19
N ASN A 1179 -12.33 8.99 -2.58
CA ASN A 1179 -13.03 9.43 -3.77
C ASN A 1179 -12.33 8.91 -5.03
N LEU A 1180 -13.08 8.28 -5.92
CA LEU A 1180 -12.55 7.68 -7.15
C LEU A 1180 -12.54 8.63 -8.36
N GLY A 1181 -12.95 9.88 -8.17
CA GLY A 1181 -13.11 10.88 -9.21
C GLY A 1181 -13.96 10.35 -10.36
N ARG A 1182 -13.49 10.59 -11.59
CA ARG A 1182 -14.12 10.09 -12.83
C ARG A 1182 -14.20 8.57 -12.92
N ARG A 1183 -13.35 7.87 -12.17
CA ARG A 1183 -13.27 6.40 -12.18
C ARG A 1183 -14.32 5.75 -11.29
N SER A 1184 -15.22 6.54 -10.68
CA SER A 1184 -16.31 6.03 -9.84
C SER A 1184 -17.29 5.12 -10.58
N GLN A 1185 -17.36 5.20 -11.92
CA GLN A 1185 -18.21 4.36 -12.75
C GLN A 1185 -17.49 3.12 -13.30
N GLU A 1186 -16.18 2.97 -13.08
CA GLU A 1186 -15.44 1.81 -13.54
C GLU A 1186 -15.86 0.55 -12.75
N THR A 1187 -16.19 -0.53 -13.46
CA THR A 1187 -16.44 -1.83 -12.82
C THR A 1187 -15.12 -2.40 -12.31
N ARG A 1188 -14.92 -2.30 -11.00
CA ARG A 1188 -13.76 -2.82 -10.28
C ARG A 1188 -14.10 -4.13 -9.56
N GLY A 1189 -13.05 -4.90 -9.23
CA GLY A 1189 -13.16 -6.12 -8.45
C GLY A 1189 -13.70 -5.79 -7.07
N THR A 1190 -15.02 -5.88 -6.89
CA THR A 1190 -15.62 -5.85 -5.57
C THR A 1190 -15.58 -7.29 -5.06
N ARG A 1191 -14.81 -7.55 -4.00
CA ARG A 1191 -15.01 -8.79 -3.22
C ARG A 1191 -16.51 -8.95 -3.01
N ASN A 1192 -17.07 -10.12 -3.34
CA ASN A 1192 -18.47 -10.46 -3.09
C ASN A 1192 -18.85 -9.95 -1.69
N GLN A 1193 -19.68 -8.91 -1.67
CA GLN A 1193 -19.99 -8.09 -0.49
C GLN A 1193 -20.94 -8.79 0.50
N THR A 1194 -21.06 -10.12 0.37
CA THR A 1194 -21.95 -10.98 1.15
C THR A 1194 -21.20 -11.53 2.36
N HIS A 1195 -21.86 -11.45 3.51
CA HIS A 1195 -21.41 -11.96 4.81
C HIS A 1195 -20.84 -13.39 4.71
N PRO A 1196 -19.75 -13.72 5.42
CA PRO A 1196 -19.25 -15.10 5.53
C PRO A 1196 -20.32 -16.08 6.06
N SER A 1197 -21.28 -15.59 6.87
CA SER A 1197 -22.40 -16.37 7.41
C SER A 1197 -23.44 -16.84 6.37
N SER A 1198 -23.21 -16.55 5.08
CA SER A 1198 -24.02 -17.07 3.97
C SER A 1198 -23.34 -18.20 3.15
N ARG A 1199 -22.29 -18.82 3.69
CA ARG A 1199 -21.72 -20.07 3.15
C ARG A 1199 -21.69 -21.18 4.18
#